data_AF-A0A0D9PCS8-F1
#
_entry.id   AF-A0A0D9PCS8-F1
#
_cell.length_a   1.000
_cell.length_b   1.000
_cell.length_c   1.000
_cell.angle_alpha   90.00
_cell.angle_beta   90.00
_cell.angle_gamma   90.00
#
_symmetry.space_group_name_H-M   'P 1'
#
loop_
_entity.id
_entity.type
_entity.pdbx_description
1 polymer ?
#
loop_
_entity_poly.entity_id
_entity_poly.type
_entity_poly.pdbx_seq_one_letter_code
_entity_poly.pdbx_strand_id
1 'polypeptide(L)'
;MAPTSQQIPEGMENFVVGLIGMGDMGKMYADRLSAAGWRILACDREDRFDSLKEQYIGKSNIEVCRNGHYVSRASDYIIYSVEAAIIDRVIAQFGPSTKMGAIVGGQTSCKSPEIKAFEEYLPPDVHIISCHSLHGPGVDTHNQPLVLIQHRAPDEALRKVEAVFSCLRSKYVYLTAQEHDRITADTQAVTHAAFLSMGKAWHANSQFPWELNRYVGGIENVKINTMLRIYGQKWHVYAGLAILNPEARKQVAQYAESVTALYKLMLKGDLDGLRVRVYNARDKVFGSASNWGARPLIEPSILSSFSLGKPTDAPPRPNNHLSLLAMVDCWAALGIVPYDHMICSTPLFRLRLGVTEHLFLNTALLDETLKTAVEDKMYRSDDLEFTFAARGWAECVSLGHFETWEKRFVSTQEFFQPRFAEAKVVGDQMMKKVLESYVENALTGGIQNAGTKGYLAAYIKQLESNPLRTKMLTAGSLAGAQELIASWLAKDRNKHGHYFTSRVPKMAAYGALVSAPLGHFLIWLLQKVFRGRTSLKAKIMQIIFSNLVIAPIQNSVYLVAMALIAGARTYHQVRATVKVGFWRVMRVSWITSPICLAFAQKFLPDQLWVPFFNLVSFVIGTYINTVTKKKRLAALRKKHFGDGRPGASMGRPDDYPPMGGPNPPY
;
A
#
# COMPACT_ATOMS: atom_id res chain seq x y z
N MET A 1 -6.18 13.20 -12.76
CA MET A 1 -5.15 13.27 -13.81
C MET A 1 -5.41 12.06 -14.67
N ALA A 2 -5.85 12.29 -15.91
CA ALA A 2 -5.80 11.25 -16.92
C ALA A 2 -4.36 10.70 -16.96
N PRO A 3 -4.16 9.39 -17.13
CA PRO A 3 -2.81 8.85 -17.28
C PRO A 3 -2.18 9.56 -18.48
N THR A 4 -1.00 10.16 -18.29
CA THR A 4 -0.13 10.54 -19.39
C THR A 4 0.00 9.31 -20.28
N SER A 5 -0.52 9.39 -21.51
CA SER A 5 -0.38 8.34 -22.51
C SER A 5 1.10 8.00 -22.64
N GLN A 6 1.52 6.85 -22.13
CA GLN A 6 2.83 6.32 -22.48
C GLN A 6 2.79 6.12 -23.99
N GLN A 7 3.58 6.90 -24.72
CA GLN A 7 3.72 6.72 -26.15
C GLN A 7 4.40 5.38 -26.39
N ILE A 8 3.86 4.62 -27.35
CA ILE A 8 4.51 3.42 -27.88
C ILE A 8 5.94 3.80 -28.28
N PRO A 9 6.96 3.02 -27.89
CA PRO A 9 8.34 3.32 -28.28
C PRO A 9 8.51 3.41 -29.81
N GLU A 10 9.40 4.28 -30.25
CA GLU A 10 9.78 4.41 -31.65
C GLU A 10 10.26 3.07 -32.20
N GLY A 11 9.74 2.66 -33.36
CA GLY A 11 10.00 1.36 -33.98
C GLY A 11 9.09 0.22 -33.54
N MET A 12 8.11 0.46 -32.65
CA MET A 12 7.10 -0.52 -32.22
C MET A 12 5.67 -0.09 -32.59
N GLU A 13 5.48 0.87 -33.49
CA GLU A 13 4.17 1.45 -33.84
C GLU A 13 3.19 0.42 -34.41
N ASN A 14 3.73 -0.59 -35.10
CA ASN A 14 2.95 -1.68 -35.69
C ASN A 14 2.98 -2.97 -34.84
N PHE A 15 3.54 -2.91 -33.62
CA PHE A 15 3.69 -4.09 -32.76
C PHE A 15 2.32 -4.55 -32.22
N VAL A 16 1.99 -5.81 -32.48
CA VAL A 16 0.69 -6.40 -32.13
C VAL A 16 0.83 -7.36 -30.94
N VAL A 17 0.00 -7.15 -29.92
CA VAL A 17 -0.07 -8.04 -28.75
C VAL A 17 -1.29 -8.97 -28.89
N GLY A 18 -1.03 -10.27 -28.89
CA GLY A 18 -2.04 -11.32 -28.92
C GLY A 18 -2.40 -11.78 -27.51
N LEU A 19 -3.69 -11.89 -27.20
CA LEU A 19 -4.19 -12.41 -25.92
C LEU A 19 -5.08 -13.62 -26.18
N ILE A 20 -4.64 -14.79 -25.74
CA ILE A 20 -5.41 -16.04 -25.84
C ILE A 20 -5.89 -16.41 -24.45
N GLY A 21 -7.21 -16.32 -24.22
CA GLY A 21 -7.84 -16.47 -22.92
C GLY A 21 -8.22 -15.13 -22.31
N MET A 22 -9.47 -14.73 -22.49
CA MET A 22 -10.07 -13.47 -22.02
C MET A 22 -10.90 -13.70 -20.74
N GLY A 23 -10.32 -14.44 -19.79
CA GLY A 23 -10.78 -14.47 -18.40
C GLY A 23 -10.45 -13.16 -17.67
N ASP A 24 -10.58 -13.14 -16.34
CA ASP A 24 -10.42 -11.91 -15.55
C ASP A 24 -9.02 -11.28 -15.72
N MET A 25 -7.96 -12.10 -15.74
CA MET A 25 -6.59 -11.63 -16.03
C MET A 25 -6.40 -11.22 -17.48
N GLY A 26 -6.89 -12.00 -18.45
CA GLY A 26 -6.78 -11.66 -19.88
C GLY A 26 -7.42 -10.31 -20.21
N LYS A 27 -8.64 -10.07 -19.69
CA LYS A 27 -9.34 -8.78 -19.82
C LYS A 27 -8.55 -7.64 -19.18
N MET A 28 -7.96 -7.89 -18.01
CA MET A 28 -7.11 -6.92 -17.32
C MET A 28 -5.90 -6.50 -18.18
N TYR A 29 -5.21 -7.45 -18.82
CA TYR A 29 -4.12 -7.14 -19.76
C TYR A 29 -4.64 -6.39 -20.99
N ALA A 30 -5.72 -6.86 -21.60
CA ALA A 30 -6.32 -6.23 -22.79
C ALA A 30 -6.67 -4.76 -22.54
N ASP A 31 -7.33 -4.48 -21.40
CA ASP A 31 -7.77 -3.14 -21.05
C ASP A 31 -6.58 -2.21 -20.77
N ARG A 32 -5.56 -2.66 -20.02
CA ARG A 32 -4.41 -1.82 -19.69
C ARG A 32 -3.47 -1.61 -20.87
N LEU A 33 -3.23 -2.64 -21.67
CA LEU A 33 -2.37 -2.55 -22.85
C LEU A 33 -3.04 -1.68 -23.94
N SER A 34 -4.34 -1.87 -24.18
CA SER A 34 -5.06 -1.01 -25.12
C SER A 34 -5.14 0.45 -24.64
N ALA A 35 -5.30 0.70 -23.35
CA ALA A 35 -5.27 2.07 -22.80
C ALA A 35 -3.89 2.74 -22.95
N ALA A 36 -2.82 1.96 -23.08
CA ALA A 36 -1.47 2.43 -23.39
C ALA A 36 -1.21 2.59 -24.90
N GLY A 37 -2.20 2.31 -25.75
CA GLY A 37 -2.12 2.49 -27.20
C GLY A 37 -1.78 1.23 -27.99
N TRP A 38 -1.39 0.13 -27.36
CA TRP A 38 -1.04 -1.10 -28.07
C TRP A 38 -2.22 -1.64 -28.90
N ARG A 39 -1.91 -2.19 -30.08
CA ARG A 39 -2.88 -2.94 -30.88
C ARG A 39 -3.01 -4.35 -30.33
N ILE A 40 -4.24 -4.76 -30.00
CA ILE A 40 -4.52 -6.04 -29.36
C ILE A 40 -5.34 -6.92 -30.30
N LEU A 41 -4.90 -8.17 -30.48
CA LEU A 41 -5.73 -9.26 -31.01
C LEU A 41 -6.11 -10.17 -29.84
N ALA A 42 -7.39 -10.41 -29.62
CA ALA A 42 -7.85 -11.16 -28.45
C ALA A 42 -8.81 -12.28 -28.85
N CYS A 43 -8.71 -13.43 -28.20
CA CYS A 43 -9.70 -14.49 -28.33
C CYS A 43 -9.96 -15.20 -27.00
N ASP A 44 -11.06 -15.91 -26.95
CA ASP A 44 -11.40 -16.86 -25.90
C ASP A 44 -11.97 -18.13 -26.56
N ARG A 45 -12.62 -19.00 -25.79
CA ARG A 45 -13.44 -20.09 -26.30
C ARG A 45 -14.45 -19.56 -27.32
N GLU A 46 -14.65 -20.33 -28.39
CA GLU A 46 -15.49 -19.91 -29.51
C GLU A 46 -16.95 -19.64 -29.10
N ASP A 47 -17.47 -20.37 -28.11
CA ASP A 47 -18.82 -20.16 -27.57
C ASP A 47 -19.00 -18.81 -26.85
N ARG A 48 -17.90 -18.14 -26.51
CA ARG A 48 -17.90 -16.78 -25.93
C ARG A 48 -17.65 -15.68 -26.94
N PHE A 49 -17.38 -16.01 -28.20
CA PHE A 49 -16.96 -15.06 -29.23
C PHE A 49 -17.92 -13.88 -29.37
N ASP A 50 -19.21 -14.12 -29.56
CA ASP A 50 -20.19 -13.04 -29.80
C ASP A 50 -20.28 -12.11 -28.58
N SER A 51 -20.36 -12.67 -27.37
CA SER A 51 -20.40 -11.89 -26.12
C SER A 51 -19.13 -11.06 -25.89
N LEU A 52 -17.96 -11.61 -26.23
CA LEU A 52 -16.68 -10.92 -26.08
C LEU A 52 -16.56 -9.80 -27.12
N LYS A 53 -16.98 -10.07 -28.36
CA LYS A 53 -17.01 -9.07 -29.43
C LYS A 53 -17.91 -7.91 -29.04
N GLU A 54 -19.12 -8.18 -28.53
CA GLU A 54 -20.04 -7.17 -28.03
C GLU A 54 -19.44 -6.32 -26.91
N GLN A 55 -18.79 -6.96 -25.93
CA GLN A 55 -18.15 -6.27 -24.80
C GLN A 55 -17.09 -5.25 -25.24
N TYR A 56 -16.40 -5.51 -26.35
CA TYR A 56 -15.30 -4.68 -26.86
C TYR A 56 -15.70 -3.81 -28.05
N ILE A 57 -16.99 -3.73 -28.39
CA ILE A 57 -17.50 -2.76 -29.37
C ILE A 57 -17.10 -1.34 -28.96
N GLY A 58 -16.47 -0.60 -29.88
CA GLY A 58 -16.05 0.78 -29.67
C GLY A 58 -14.61 0.95 -29.16
N LYS A 59 -13.90 -0.12 -28.79
CA LYS A 59 -12.44 -0.06 -28.57
C LYS A 59 -11.72 -0.31 -29.88
N SER A 60 -11.32 0.76 -30.58
CA SER A 60 -10.74 0.70 -31.92
C SER A 60 -9.41 -0.07 -32.02
N ASN A 61 -8.72 -0.28 -30.91
CA ASN A 61 -7.44 -0.97 -30.85
C ASN A 61 -7.50 -2.39 -30.28
N ILE A 62 -8.70 -2.94 -30.03
CA ILE A 62 -8.89 -4.35 -29.68
C ILE A 62 -9.73 -5.02 -30.75
N GLU A 63 -9.16 -6.02 -31.40
CA GLU A 63 -9.85 -6.86 -32.37
C GLU A 63 -10.11 -8.25 -31.76
N VAL A 64 -11.38 -8.60 -31.63
CA VAL A 64 -11.78 -9.91 -31.11
C VAL A 64 -11.82 -10.92 -32.26
N CYS A 65 -10.97 -11.95 -32.16
CA CYS A 65 -10.83 -13.03 -33.12
C CYS A 65 -11.63 -14.26 -32.68
N ARG A 66 -12.03 -15.11 -33.64
CA ARG A 66 -12.86 -16.28 -33.36
C ARG A 66 -12.14 -17.33 -32.51
N ASN A 67 -10.84 -17.53 -32.75
CA ASN A 67 -9.99 -18.46 -32.02
C ASN A 67 -8.51 -18.02 -32.05
N GLY A 68 -7.64 -18.82 -31.43
CA GLY A 68 -6.23 -18.50 -31.24
C GLY A 68 -5.35 -18.63 -32.49
N HIS A 69 -5.83 -19.22 -33.60
CA HIS A 69 -5.00 -19.40 -34.80
C HIS A 69 -4.60 -18.06 -35.41
N TYR A 70 -5.57 -17.18 -35.66
CA TYR A 70 -5.29 -15.86 -36.23
C TYR A 70 -4.54 -14.95 -35.24
N VAL A 71 -4.91 -14.99 -33.96
CA VAL A 71 -4.17 -14.27 -32.90
C VAL A 71 -2.70 -14.67 -32.91
N SER A 72 -2.39 -15.96 -32.98
CA SER A 72 -1.01 -16.46 -33.01
C SER A 72 -0.28 -16.07 -34.29
N ARG A 73 -0.97 -16.10 -35.43
CA ARG A 73 -0.38 -15.83 -36.75
C ARG A 73 -0.10 -14.35 -37.02
N ALA A 74 -0.82 -13.45 -36.38
CA ALA A 74 -0.77 -12.02 -36.65
C ALA A 74 -0.16 -11.17 -35.52
N SER A 75 0.19 -11.77 -34.37
CA SER A 75 0.76 -11.05 -33.23
C SER A 75 2.29 -11.16 -33.17
N ASP A 76 2.94 -10.11 -32.66
CA ASP A 76 4.38 -10.06 -32.40
C ASP A 76 4.72 -10.56 -30.99
N TYR A 77 3.81 -10.40 -30.03
CA TYR A 77 3.88 -11.00 -28.70
C TYR A 77 2.55 -11.66 -28.32
N ILE A 78 2.54 -12.96 -28.08
CA ILE A 78 1.34 -13.72 -27.69
C ILE A 78 1.42 -14.05 -26.20
N ILE A 79 0.36 -13.73 -25.46
CA ILE A 79 0.20 -14.08 -24.05
C ILE A 79 -0.95 -15.08 -23.90
N TYR A 80 -0.62 -16.29 -23.48
CA TYR A 80 -1.59 -17.32 -23.09
C TYR A 80 -2.07 -17.08 -21.65
N SER A 81 -3.27 -16.54 -21.49
CA SER A 81 -3.92 -16.28 -20.20
C SER A 81 -5.07 -17.28 -19.97
N VAL A 82 -4.74 -18.56 -20.04
CA VAL A 82 -5.66 -19.69 -19.80
C VAL A 82 -5.36 -20.41 -18.48
N GLU A 83 -6.23 -21.31 -18.07
CA GLU A 83 -5.99 -22.13 -16.88
C GLU A 83 -4.79 -23.06 -17.09
N ALA A 84 -3.93 -23.18 -16.07
CA ALA A 84 -2.72 -23.99 -16.14
C ALA A 84 -3.00 -25.48 -16.45
N ALA A 85 -4.19 -25.99 -16.10
CA ALA A 85 -4.58 -27.37 -16.37
C ALA A 85 -4.85 -27.66 -17.86
N ILE A 86 -5.15 -26.62 -18.66
CA ILE A 86 -5.47 -26.78 -20.09
C ILE A 86 -4.43 -26.13 -21.01
N ILE A 87 -3.37 -25.54 -20.45
CA ILE A 87 -2.38 -24.78 -21.24
C ILE A 87 -1.71 -25.65 -22.29
N ASP A 88 -1.40 -26.89 -21.94
CA ASP A 88 -0.83 -27.89 -22.84
C ASP A 88 -1.67 -28.08 -24.11
N ARG A 89 -2.96 -28.40 -23.93
CA ARG A 89 -3.93 -28.55 -25.02
C ARG A 89 -4.08 -27.27 -25.86
N VAL A 90 -4.12 -26.11 -25.21
CA VAL A 90 -4.33 -24.82 -25.90
C VAL A 90 -3.09 -24.46 -26.75
N ILE A 91 -1.89 -24.69 -26.25
CA ILE A 91 -0.65 -24.47 -27.01
C ILE A 91 -0.53 -25.50 -28.12
N ALA A 92 -0.85 -26.78 -27.89
CA ALA A 92 -0.87 -27.80 -28.94
C ALA A 92 -1.77 -27.38 -30.12
N GLN A 93 -2.90 -26.74 -29.81
CA GLN A 93 -3.84 -26.29 -30.82
C GLN A 93 -3.39 -25.02 -31.56
N PHE A 94 -2.91 -23.99 -30.85
CA PHE A 94 -2.66 -22.66 -31.45
C PHE A 94 -1.19 -22.31 -31.64
N GLY A 95 -0.29 -22.90 -30.84
CA GLY A 95 1.16 -22.67 -30.88
C GLY A 95 1.81 -22.91 -32.25
N PRO A 96 1.44 -23.96 -33.01
CA PRO A 96 1.98 -24.17 -34.36
C PRO A 96 1.62 -23.05 -35.37
N SER A 97 0.62 -22.22 -35.07
CA SER A 97 0.21 -21.10 -35.92
C SER A 97 1.00 -19.82 -35.67
N THR A 98 1.93 -19.82 -34.71
CA THR A 98 2.66 -18.62 -34.30
C THR A 98 3.49 -18.01 -35.44
N LYS A 99 3.46 -16.68 -35.53
CA LYS A 99 4.26 -15.89 -36.48
C LYS A 99 5.77 -16.14 -36.27
N MET A 100 6.51 -16.28 -37.38
CA MET A 100 7.98 -16.42 -37.36
C MET A 100 8.64 -15.26 -36.60
N GLY A 101 9.56 -15.58 -35.68
CA GLY A 101 10.26 -14.59 -34.87
C GLY A 101 9.41 -13.89 -33.79
N ALA A 102 8.14 -14.29 -33.62
CA ALA A 102 7.30 -13.74 -32.56
C ALA A 102 7.76 -14.20 -31.17
N ILE A 103 7.30 -13.48 -30.16
CA ILE A 103 7.50 -13.79 -28.76
C ILE A 103 6.24 -14.49 -28.25
N VAL A 104 6.40 -15.54 -27.46
CA VAL A 104 5.30 -16.24 -26.80
C VAL A 104 5.58 -16.34 -25.30
N GLY A 105 4.57 -16.02 -24.51
CA GLY A 105 4.58 -16.18 -23.07
C GLY A 105 3.24 -16.68 -22.56
N GLY A 106 3.22 -17.17 -21.33
CA GLY A 106 1.97 -17.47 -20.64
C GLY A 106 1.88 -16.72 -19.32
N GLN A 107 0.66 -16.43 -18.90
CA GLN A 107 0.34 -15.75 -17.64
C GLN A 107 -0.27 -16.75 -16.64
N THR A 108 0.24 -17.99 -16.62
CA THR A 108 -0.17 -19.00 -15.66
C THR A 108 0.54 -18.84 -14.31
N SER A 109 -0.01 -19.46 -13.27
CA SER A 109 0.60 -19.46 -11.93
C SER A 109 1.68 -20.53 -11.72
N CYS A 110 1.90 -21.43 -12.68
CA CYS A 110 2.90 -22.50 -12.63
C CYS A 110 3.60 -22.60 -13.98
N LYS A 111 4.93 -22.53 -13.99
CA LYS A 111 5.71 -22.40 -15.23
C LYS A 111 6.14 -23.74 -15.79
N SER A 112 6.35 -24.75 -14.96
CA SER A 112 6.74 -26.10 -15.40
C SER A 112 5.85 -26.68 -16.52
N PRO A 113 4.51 -26.77 -16.38
CA PRO A 113 3.65 -27.30 -17.45
C PRO A 113 3.61 -26.38 -18.68
N GLU A 114 3.69 -25.07 -18.46
CA GLU A 114 3.65 -24.07 -19.51
C GLU A 114 4.90 -24.12 -20.40
N ILE A 115 6.09 -24.15 -19.78
CA ILE A 115 7.37 -24.27 -20.48
C ILE A 115 7.45 -25.59 -21.23
N LYS A 116 7.03 -26.71 -20.62
CA LYS A 116 6.99 -28.01 -21.29
C LYS A 116 6.14 -27.95 -22.57
N ALA A 117 4.95 -27.38 -22.49
CA ALA A 117 4.07 -27.25 -23.65
C ALA A 117 4.66 -26.31 -24.72
N PHE A 118 5.34 -25.23 -24.31
CA PHE A 118 6.03 -24.35 -25.24
C PHE A 118 7.19 -25.05 -25.97
N GLU A 119 7.97 -25.86 -25.27
CA GLU A 119 9.06 -26.64 -25.86
C GLU A 119 8.56 -27.71 -26.84
N GLU A 120 7.40 -28.32 -26.53
CA GLU A 120 6.83 -29.40 -27.35
C GLU A 120 6.15 -28.90 -28.62
N TYR A 121 5.43 -27.79 -28.55
CA TYR A 121 4.50 -27.38 -29.63
C TYR A 121 4.88 -26.08 -30.35
N LEU A 122 5.75 -25.23 -29.80
CA LEU A 122 6.14 -24.00 -30.50
C LEU A 122 7.24 -24.26 -31.54
N PRO A 123 7.15 -23.63 -32.73
CA PRO A 123 8.21 -23.67 -33.72
C PRO A 123 9.57 -23.20 -33.15
N PRO A 124 10.70 -23.72 -33.67
CA PRO A 124 12.05 -23.41 -33.15
C PRO A 124 12.48 -21.95 -33.40
N ASP A 125 11.88 -21.28 -34.37
CA ASP A 125 12.07 -19.88 -34.76
C ASP A 125 11.27 -18.88 -33.89
N VAL A 126 10.56 -19.37 -32.86
CA VAL A 126 9.78 -18.56 -31.92
C VAL A 126 10.54 -18.37 -30.60
N HIS A 127 10.47 -17.14 -30.08
CA HIS A 127 11.05 -16.76 -28.80
C HIS A 127 10.09 -17.04 -27.64
N ILE A 128 10.60 -17.52 -26.51
CA ILE A 128 9.81 -17.85 -25.32
C ILE A 128 10.19 -16.90 -24.18
N ILE A 129 9.28 -15.99 -23.85
CA ILE A 129 9.37 -15.09 -22.70
C ILE A 129 8.04 -15.09 -21.96
N SER A 130 8.02 -15.83 -20.86
CA SER A 130 6.83 -15.98 -20.02
C SER A 130 6.76 -14.90 -18.94
N CYS A 131 5.57 -14.73 -18.34
CA CYS A 131 5.38 -13.79 -17.25
C CYS A 131 4.46 -14.35 -16.14
N HIS A 132 4.47 -13.68 -14.99
CA HIS A 132 3.49 -13.93 -13.94
C HIS A 132 3.28 -12.65 -13.10
N SER A 133 2.15 -11.97 -13.32
CA SER A 133 1.64 -10.96 -12.38
C SER A 133 1.29 -11.63 -11.04
N LEU A 134 2.01 -11.31 -9.96
CA LEU A 134 1.78 -11.86 -8.62
C LEU A 134 0.63 -11.19 -7.85
N HIS A 135 -0.34 -10.66 -8.59
CA HIS A 135 -1.53 -9.99 -8.06
C HIS A 135 -2.78 -10.41 -8.84
N GLY A 136 -3.95 -10.26 -8.21
CA GLY A 136 -5.22 -10.51 -8.88
C GLY A 136 -5.62 -9.39 -9.85
N PRO A 137 -6.64 -9.62 -10.70
CA PRO A 137 -7.03 -8.71 -11.78
C PRO A 137 -7.57 -7.36 -11.28
N GLY A 138 -8.21 -7.35 -10.11
CA GLY A 138 -8.75 -6.15 -9.47
C GLY A 138 -7.75 -5.33 -8.65
N VAL A 139 -6.47 -5.72 -8.62
CA VAL A 139 -5.43 -5.04 -7.85
C VAL A 139 -4.74 -3.97 -8.71
N ASP A 140 -4.37 -2.84 -8.10
CA ASP A 140 -3.49 -1.86 -8.74
C ASP A 140 -2.11 -2.48 -8.99
N THR A 141 -1.65 -2.43 -10.24
CA THR A 141 -0.41 -3.06 -10.71
C THR A 141 0.83 -2.29 -10.29
N HIS A 142 0.67 -1.03 -9.87
CA HIS A 142 1.79 -0.16 -9.52
C HIS A 142 2.63 -0.74 -8.37
N ASN A 143 3.93 -0.88 -8.60
CA ASN A 143 4.91 -1.49 -7.70
C ASN A 143 4.59 -2.93 -7.27
N GLN A 144 3.60 -3.59 -7.87
CA GLN A 144 3.39 -5.02 -7.66
C GLN A 144 4.45 -5.81 -8.44
N PRO A 145 4.91 -6.97 -7.93
CA PRO A 145 5.84 -7.81 -8.67
C PRO A 145 5.20 -8.37 -9.95
N LEU A 146 5.90 -8.20 -11.07
CA LEU A 146 5.65 -8.90 -12.32
C LEU A 146 6.89 -9.73 -12.64
N VAL A 147 6.76 -11.06 -12.57
CA VAL A 147 7.87 -11.95 -12.91
C VAL A 147 7.98 -12.03 -14.42
N LEU A 148 9.21 -11.92 -14.95
CA LEU A 148 9.57 -12.14 -16.34
C LEU A 148 10.55 -13.31 -16.43
N ILE A 149 10.32 -14.22 -17.37
CA ILE A 149 11.07 -15.47 -17.51
C ILE A 149 11.51 -15.60 -18.97
N GLN A 150 12.77 -15.24 -19.23
CA GLN A 150 13.42 -15.38 -20.53
C GLN A 150 13.92 -16.82 -20.68
N HIS A 151 13.09 -17.71 -21.23
CA HIS A 151 13.41 -19.14 -21.35
C HIS A 151 14.21 -19.44 -22.63
N ARG A 152 13.76 -18.94 -23.77
CA ARG A 152 14.40 -19.14 -25.09
C ARG A 152 14.26 -17.88 -25.94
N ALA A 153 15.05 -16.85 -25.67
CA ALA A 153 14.97 -15.59 -26.40
C ALA A 153 16.24 -14.74 -26.23
N PRO A 154 16.59 -13.88 -27.21
CA PRO A 154 17.64 -12.87 -27.04
C PRO A 154 17.16 -11.70 -26.18
N ASP A 155 18.10 -10.93 -25.62
CA ASP A 155 17.79 -9.78 -24.76
C ASP A 155 16.96 -8.69 -25.45
N GLU A 156 17.06 -8.59 -26.78
CA GLU A 156 16.22 -7.67 -27.56
C GLU A 156 14.73 -8.01 -27.44
N ALA A 157 14.38 -9.30 -27.45
CA ALA A 157 13.01 -9.74 -27.27
C ALA A 157 12.51 -9.43 -25.85
N LEU A 158 13.37 -9.58 -24.83
CA LEU A 158 13.02 -9.21 -23.46
C LEU A 158 12.73 -7.71 -23.34
N ARG A 159 13.56 -6.85 -23.94
CA ARG A 159 13.32 -5.39 -23.96
C ARG A 159 11.98 -5.01 -24.61
N LYS A 160 11.55 -5.74 -25.65
CA LYS A 160 10.22 -5.55 -26.26
C LYS A 160 9.09 -5.91 -25.28
N VAL A 161 9.22 -7.02 -24.56
CA VAL A 161 8.25 -7.43 -23.52
C VAL A 161 8.20 -6.42 -22.36
N GLU A 162 9.34 -5.93 -21.91
CA GLU A 162 9.44 -4.88 -20.88
C GLU A 162 8.75 -3.59 -21.31
N ALA A 163 8.90 -3.19 -22.59
CA ALA A 163 8.23 -2.04 -23.14
C ALA A 163 6.70 -2.22 -23.16
N VAL A 164 6.22 -3.39 -23.59
CA VAL A 164 4.79 -3.74 -23.60
C VAL A 164 4.20 -3.62 -22.19
N PHE A 165 4.87 -4.18 -21.18
CA PHE A 165 4.37 -4.16 -19.80
C PHE A 165 4.65 -2.88 -19.02
N SER A 166 5.36 -1.91 -19.60
CA SER A 166 5.76 -0.67 -18.89
C SER A 166 4.56 0.14 -18.39
N CYS A 167 3.39 0.00 -19.03
CA CYS A 167 2.13 0.63 -18.62
C CYS A 167 1.54 0.08 -17.32
N LEU A 168 1.92 -1.13 -16.93
CA LEU A 168 1.52 -1.71 -15.66
C LEU A 168 2.23 -1.00 -14.48
N ARG A 169 3.39 -0.38 -14.72
CA ARG A 169 4.25 0.22 -13.69
C ARG A 169 4.54 -0.76 -12.53
N SER A 170 4.63 -2.03 -12.89
CA SER A 170 4.98 -3.12 -11.99
C SER A 170 6.49 -3.17 -11.77
N LYS A 171 6.91 -3.77 -10.66
CA LYS A 171 8.32 -4.06 -10.40
C LYS A 171 8.68 -5.35 -11.12
N TYR A 172 9.55 -5.28 -12.13
CA TYR A 172 10.03 -6.47 -12.82
C TYR A 172 10.92 -7.31 -11.90
N VAL A 173 10.69 -8.62 -11.92
CA VAL A 173 11.48 -9.62 -11.21
C VAL A 173 11.87 -10.69 -12.22
N TYR A 174 13.16 -10.87 -12.44
CA TYR A 174 13.66 -11.82 -13.43
C TYR A 174 13.99 -13.13 -12.74
N LEU A 175 13.39 -14.22 -13.21
CA LEU A 175 13.59 -15.57 -12.67
C LEU A 175 13.63 -16.58 -13.80
N THR A 176 14.31 -17.71 -13.58
CA THR A 176 14.10 -18.92 -14.38
C THR A 176 12.74 -19.56 -14.03
N ALA A 177 12.24 -20.43 -14.89
CA ALA A 177 10.98 -21.14 -14.65
C ALA A 177 11.05 -22.02 -13.37
N GLN A 178 12.22 -22.63 -13.14
CA GLN A 178 12.46 -23.45 -11.95
C GLN A 178 12.50 -22.61 -10.66
N GLU A 179 13.22 -21.48 -10.67
CA GLU A 179 13.24 -20.56 -9.52
C GLU A 179 11.85 -20.00 -9.23
N HIS A 180 11.10 -19.62 -10.26
CA HIS A 180 9.72 -19.18 -10.11
C HIS A 180 8.86 -20.24 -9.40
N ASP A 181 8.86 -21.48 -9.89
CA ASP A 181 8.01 -22.53 -9.32
C ASP A 181 8.43 -22.86 -7.89
N ARG A 182 9.72 -22.86 -7.57
CA ARG A 182 10.22 -23.01 -6.21
C ARG A 182 9.74 -21.87 -5.29
N ILE A 183 9.96 -20.62 -5.69
CA ILE A 183 9.59 -19.43 -4.90
C ILE A 183 8.07 -19.36 -4.69
N THR A 184 7.26 -19.64 -5.72
CA THR A 184 5.80 -19.64 -5.59
C THR A 184 5.31 -20.77 -4.69
N ALA A 185 5.93 -21.95 -4.73
CA ALA A 185 5.63 -23.01 -3.79
C ALA A 185 5.95 -22.59 -2.35
N ASP A 186 7.19 -22.13 -2.09
CA ASP A 186 7.67 -21.75 -0.76
C ASP A 186 6.85 -20.62 -0.11
N THR A 187 6.32 -19.70 -0.93
CA THR A 187 5.54 -18.56 -0.45
C THR A 187 4.03 -18.82 -0.35
N GLN A 188 3.51 -19.88 -0.97
CA GLN A 188 2.07 -20.07 -1.12
C GLN A 188 1.57 -21.47 -0.74
N ALA A 189 2.26 -22.55 -1.12
CA ALA A 189 1.73 -23.92 -1.06
C ALA A 189 1.32 -24.33 0.36
N VAL A 190 2.26 -24.26 1.31
CA VAL A 190 2.02 -24.59 2.73
C VAL A 190 0.93 -23.70 3.34
N THR A 191 0.96 -22.40 3.01
CA THR A 191 -0.03 -21.45 3.55
C THR A 191 -1.44 -21.75 3.03
N HIS A 192 -1.59 -22.06 1.74
CA HIS A 192 -2.88 -22.42 1.15
C HIS A 192 -3.38 -23.76 1.72
N ALA A 193 -2.50 -24.76 1.85
CA ALA A 193 -2.86 -26.04 2.46
C ALA A 193 -3.38 -25.86 3.90
N ALA A 194 -2.75 -25.01 4.70
CA ALA A 194 -3.20 -24.71 6.06
C ALA A 194 -4.62 -24.12 6.07
N PHE A 195 -4.87 -23.04 5.33
CA PHE A 195 -6.16 -22.35 5.38
C PHE A 195 -7.30 -23.09 4.67
N LEU A 196 -7.00 -23.87 3.62
CA LEU A 196 -7.95 -24.81 3.02
C LEU A 196 -8.33 -25.93 3.99
N SER A 197 -7.36 -26.43 4.76
CA SER A 197 -7.62 -27.44 5.79
C SER A 197 -8.51 -26.89 6.91
N MET A 198 -8.29 -25.63 7.30
CA MET A 198 -9.13 -24.95 8.29
C MET A 198 -10.58 -24.84 7.84
N GLY A 199 -10.83 -24.34 6.63
CA GLY A 199 -12.20 -24.21 6.11
C GLY A 199 -12.89 -25.57 6.00
N LYS A 200 -12.18 -26.60 5.54
CA LYS A 200 -12.76 -27.95 5.45
C LYS A 200 -13.08 -28.55 6.82
N ALA A 201 -12.24 -28.32 7.84
CA ALA A 201 -12.49 -28.78 9.20
C ALA A 201 -13.73 -28.13 9.81
N TRP A 202 -13.88 -26.82 9.64
CA TRP A 202 -15.04 -26.08 10.14
C TRP A 202 -16.33 -26.44 9.41
N HIS A 203 -16.25 -26.73 8.10
CA HIS A 203 -17.36 -27.30 7.35
C HIS A 203 -17.74 -28.70 7.85
N ALA A 204 -16.78 -29.59 8.11
CA ALA A 204 -17.07 -30.91 8.68
C ALA A 204 -17.77 -30.82 10.04
N ASN A 205 -17.38 -29.84 10.87
CA ASN A 205 -18.03 -29.56 12.15
C ASN A 205 -19.30 -28.69 12.05
N SER A 206 -19.74 -28.30 10.84
CA SER A 206 -20.91 -27.45 10.59
C SER A 206 -20.93 -26.16 11.42
N GLN A 207 -19.78 -25.48 11.55
CA GLN A 207 -19.63 -24.33 12.43
C GLN A 207 -19.07 -23.08 11.73
N PHE A 208 -19.47 -21.91 12.22
CA PHE A 208 -18.87 -20.61 11.90
C PHE A 208 -17.99 -20.17 13.09
N PRO A 209 -16.65 -20.27 13.00
CA PRO A 209 -15.75 -20.05 14.13
C PRO A 209 -15.92 -18.70 14.81
N TRP A 210 -16.12 -17.63 14.05
CA TRP A 210 -16.31 -16.28 14.59
C TRP A 210 -17.63 -16.07 15.33
N GLU A 211 -18.57 -17.01 15.25
CA GLU A 211 -19.78 -17.03 16.09
C GLU A 211 -19.51 -17.72 17.45
N LEU A 212 -18.34 -18.35 17.61
CA LEU A 212 -17.90 -19.00 18.84
C LEU A 212 -16.88 -18.11 19.55
N ASN A 213 -17.15 -17.78 20.82
CA ASN A 213 -16.25 -16.92 21.63
C ASN A 213 -14.79 -17.40 21.66
N ARG A 214 -14.52 -18.69 21.42
CA ARG A 214 -13.17 -19.29 21.44
C ARG A 214 -12.30 -18.97 20.21
N TYR A 215 -12.84 -18.35 19.16
CA TYR A 215 -12.11 -17.96 17.95
C TYR A 215 -12.20 -16.46 17.64
N VAL A 216 -12.62 -15.65 18.61
CA VAL A 216 -12.74 -14.19 18.46
C VAL A 216 -11.46 -13.51 18.92
N GLY A 217 -10.84 -12.73 18.03
CA GLY A 217 -9.70 -11.86 18.36
C GLY A 217 -8.31 -12.45 18.06
N GLY A 218 -7.32 -11.55 18.05
CA GLY A 218 -5.90 -11.90 17.89
C GLY A 218 -5.57 -12.59 16.57
N ILE A 219 -4.70 -13.60 16.63
CA ILE A 219 -4.24 -14.38 15.47
C ILE A 219 -5.41 -14.98 14.67
N GLU A 220 -6.52 -15.33 15.34
CA GLU A 220 -7.68 -15.96 14.69
C GLU A 220 -8.35 -15.06 13.66
N ASN A 221 -8.38 -13.73 13.88
CA ASN A 221 -8.94 -12.77 12.90
C ASN A 221 -8.24 -12.90 11.55
N VAL A 222 -6.92 -12.94 11.55
CA VAL A 222 -6.14 -13.04 10.30
C VAL A 222 -6.36 -14.40 9.64
N LYS A 223 -6.39 -15.48 10.43
CA LYS A 223 -6.59 -16.83 9.90
C LYS A 223 -7.98 -16.98 9.27
N ILE A 224 -9.03 -16.50 9.93
CA ILE A 224 -10.42 -16.53 9.45
C ILE A 224 -10.56 -15.71 8.17
N ASN A 225 -10.09 -14.45 8.16
CA ASN A 225 -10.17 -13.59 6.98
C ASN A 225 -9.39 -14.17 5.80
N THR A 226 -8.23 -14.79 6.06
CA THR A 226 -7.43 -15.45 5.02
C THR A 226 -8.15 -16.68 4.45
N MET A 227 -8.74 -17.51 5.30
CA MET A 227 -9.54 -18.67 4.89
C MET A 227 -10.74 -18.24 4.01
N LEU A 228 -11.54 -17.28 4.49
CA LEU A 228 -12.70 -16.78 3.75
C LEU A 228 -12.30 -16.15 2.42
N ARG A 229 -11.16 -15.44 2.39
CA ARG A 229 -10.63 -14.90 1.15
C ARG A 229 -10.25 -16.01 0.16
N ILE A 230 -9.70 -17.13 0.63
CA ILE A 230 -9.36 -18.26 -0.24
C ILE A 230 -10.62 -18.88 -0.85
N TYR A 231 -11.59 -19.23 -0.01
CA TYR A 231 -12.86 -19.81 -0.47
C TYR A 231 -13.74 -18.82 -1.25
N GLY A 232 -13.51 -17.51 -1.14
CA GLY A 232 -14.13 -16.50 -1.98
C GLY A 232 -13.57 -16.42 -3.42
N GLN A 233 -12.60 -17.25 -3.78
CA GLN A 233 -11.99 -17.30 -5.13
C GLN A 233 -12.31 -18.62 -5.86
N LYS A 234 -11.87 -18.73 -7.11
CA LYS A 234 -12.08 -19.93 -7.95
C LYS A 234 -11.14 -21.06 -7.54
N TRP A 235 -11.67 -22.28 -7.44
CA TRP A 235 -10.96 -23.47 -6.95
C TRP A 235 -9.71 -23.81 -7.80
N HIS A 236 -9.81 -23.65 -9.12
CA HIS A 236 -8.79 -24.06 -10.08
C HIS A 236 -7.48 -23.26 -9.94
N VAL A 237 -7.53 -22.06 -9.33
CA VAL A 237 -6.33 -21.26 -9.02
C VAL A 237 -5.47 -21.99 -7.98
N TYR A 238 -6.09 -22.52 -6.93
CA TYR A 238 -5.38 -23.22 -5.86
C TYR A 238 -5.01 -24.65 -6.27
N ALA A 239 -5.91 -25.34 -6.98
CA ALA A 239 -5.66 -26.68 -7.49
C ALA A 239 -4.50 -26.67 -8.49
N GLY A 240 -4.51 -25.73 -9.43
CA GLY A 240 -3.47 -25.59 -10.45
C GLY A 240 -2.08 -25.40 -9.83
N LEU A 241 -1.95 -24.51 -8.84
CA LEU A 241 -0.69 -24.34 -8.12
C LEU A 241 -0.29 -25.62 -7.37
N ALA A 242 -1.19 -26.21 -6.58
CA ALA A 242 -0.85 -27.33 -5.71
C ALA A 242 -0.53 -28.62 -6.49
N ILE A 243 -1.28 -28.91 -7.54
CA ILE A 243 -1.16 -30.14 -8.33
C ILE A 243 -0.06 -30.04 -9.39
N LEU A 244 0.06 -28.91 -10.09
CA LEU A 244 0.94 -28.82 -11.27
C LEU A 244 2.37 -28.40 -10.91
N ASN A 245 2.57 -27.75 -9.75
CA ASN A 245 3.90 -27.36 -9.30
C ASN A 245 4.57 -28.52 -8.53
N PRO A 246 5.67 -29.11 -9.03
CA PRO A 246 6.33 -30.23 -8.37
C PRO A 246 6.84 -29.91 -6.96
N GLU A 247 7.29 -28.68 -6.72
CA GLU A 247 7.76 -28.25 -5.39
C GLU A 247 6.58 -28.08 -4.42
N ALA A 248 5.43 -27.60 -4.91
CA ALA A 248 4.22 -27.51 -4.10
C ALA A 248 3.71 -28.90 -3.68
N ARG A 249 3.79 -29.91 -4.56
CA ARG A 249 3.38 -31.29 -4.23
C ARG A 249 4.15 -31.84 -3.03
N LYS A 250 5.48 -31.67 -3.01
CA LYS A 250 6.35 -32.07 -1.89
C LYS A 250 5.95 -31.36 -0.60
N GLN A 251 5.70 -30.05 -0.69
CA GLN A 251 5.32 -29.22 0.45
C GLN A 251 3.97 -29.60 1.05
N VAL A 252 2.95 -29.84 0.22
CA VAL A 252 1.62 -30.22 0.71
C VAL A 252 1.66 -31.60 1.38
N ALA A 253 2.41 -32.55 0.81
CA ALA A 253 2.62 -33.86 1.42
C ALA A 253 3.31 -33.75 2.79
N GLN A 254 4.44 -33.04 2.86
CA GLN A 254 5.17 -32.83 4.11
C GLN A 254 4.32 -32.06 5.14
N TYR A 255 3.50 -31.11 4.70
CA TYR A 255 2.60 -30.38 5.58
C TYR A 255 1.58 -31.31 6.25
N ALA A 256 0.96 -32.22 5.50
CA ALA A 256 0.04 -33.21 6.06
C ALA A 256 0.72 -34.15 7.07
N GLU A 257 1.97 -34.55 6.81
CA GLU A 257 2.79 -35.30 7.77
C GLU A 257 3.09 -34.50 9.03
N SER A 258 3.45 -33.22 8.89
CA SER A 258 3.77 -32.30 9.99
C SER A 258 2.55 -32.10 10.90
N VAL A 259 1.38 -31.82 10.32
CA VAL A 259 0.11 -31.74 11.05
C VAL A 259 -0.15 -33.03 11.82
N THR A 260 -0.01 -34.19 11.16
CA THR A 260 -0.28 -35.51 11.77
C THR A 260 0.70 -35.80 12.91
N ALA A 261 1.98 -35.49 12.75
CA ALA A 261 3.00 -35.73 13.77
C ALA A 261 2.78 -34.86 15.01
N LEU A 262 2.52 -33.56 14.82
CA LEU A 262 2.24 -32.64 15.92
C LEU A 262 0.95 -33.01 16.65
N TYR A 263 -0.11 -33.36 15.92
CA TYR A 263 -1.38 -33.78 16.51
C TYR A 263 -1.24 -35.05 17.36
N LYS A 264 -0.42 -36.03 16.93
CA LYS A 264 -0.11 -37.23 17.71
C LYS A 264 0.60 -36.92 19.03
N LEU A 265 1.55 -35.96 19.03
CA LEU A 265 2.21 -35.51 20.26
C LEU A 265 1.22 -34.84 21.22
N MET A 266 0.35 -33.98 20.68
CA MET A 266 -0.74 -33.36 21.45
C MET A 266 -1.65 -34.42 22.07
N LEU A 267 -2.03 -35.46 21.31
CA LEU A 267 -2.89 -36.57 21.79
C LEU A 267 -2.27 -37.39 22.90
N LYS A 268 -0.96 -37.65 22.81
CA LYS A 268 -0.23 -38.43 23.81
C LYS A 268 -0.07 -37.67 25.14
N GLY A 269 -0.22 -36.35 25.15
CA GLY A 269 0.13 -35.55 26.32
C GLY A 269 1.60 -35.13 26.36
N ASP A 270 2.34 -35.27 25.25
CA ASP A 270 3.80 -35.19 25.22
C ASP A 270 4.29 -33.74 24.99
N LEU A 271 4.19 -32.93 26.04
CA LEU A 271 4.58 -31.51 26.00
C LEU A 271 6.07 -31.32 25.70
N ASP A 272 6.94 -32.16 26.28
CA ASP A 272 8.38 -32.04 26.08
C ASP A 272 8.77 -32.41 24.65
N GLY A 273 8.24 -33.51 24.11
CA GLY A 273 8.44 -33.89 22.71
C GLY A 273 7.91 -32.84 21.74
N LEU A 274 6.74 -32.26 22.04
CA LEU A 274 6.16 -31.18 21.25
C LEU A 274 7.04 -29.92 21.28
N ARG A 275 7.52 -29.52 22.46
CA ARG A 275 8.41 -28.37 22.64
C ARG A 275 9.72 -28.55 21.87
N VAL A 276 10.39 -29.69 22.02
CA VAL A 276 11.65 -29.97 21.32
C VAL A 276 11.45 -29.86 19.80
N ARG A 277 10.40 -30.48 19.26
CA ARG A 277 10.12 -30.43 17.82
C ARG A 277 9.85 -29.00 17.33
N VAL A 278 8.96 -28.27 17.99
CA VAL A 278 8.55 -26.93 17.57
C VAL A 278 9.69 -25.91 17.70
N TYR A 279 10.49 -25.98 18.77
CA TYR A 279 11.64 -25.08 18.95
C TYR A 279 12.77 -25.39 17.96
N ASN A 280 13.03 -26.67 17.66
CA ASN A 280 13.97 -27.02 16.59
C ASN A 280 13.51 -26.47 15.23
N ALA A 281 12.20 -26.54 14.94
CA ALA A 281 11.64 -25.96 13.72
C ALA A 281 11.75 -24.43 13.72
N ARG A 282 11.46 -23.78 14.85
CA ARG A 282 11.65 -22.33 15.06
C ARG A 282 13.08 -21.93 14.73
N ASP A 283 14.06 -22.61 15.31
CA ASP A 283 15.46 -22.22 15.18
C ASP A 283 15.99 -22.44 13.76
N LYS A 284 15.48 -23.44 13.03
CA LYS A 284 15.81 -23.62 11.61
C LYS A 284 15.22 -22.53 10.71
N VAL A 285 13.97 -22.13 10.94
CA VAL A 285 13.25 -21.18 10.07
C VAL A 285 13.52 -19.72 10.44
N PHE A 286 13.65 -19.43 11.73
CA PHE A 286 13.79 -18.10 12.29
C PHE A 286 15.13 -17.87 13.02
N GLY A 287 15.99 -18.87 13.21
CA GLY A 287 17.27 -18.68 13.90
C GLY A 287 18.25 -17.78 13.14
N SER A 288 18.21 -17.79 11.81
CA SER A 288 18.92 -16.83 10.94
C SER A 288 18.18 -15.50 10.75
N ALA A 289 16.92 -15.41 11.21
CA ALA A 289 16.13 -14.19 11.12
C ALA A 289 16.64 -13.06 12.02
N SER A 290 17.75 -13.26 12.75
CA SER A 290 18.53 -12.20 13.41
C SER A 290 18.93 -11.05 12.46
N ASN A 291 19.00 -11.29 11.14
CA ASN A 291 19.20 -10.23 10.13
C ASN A 291 17.91 -9.43 9.80
N TRP A 292 16.72 -10.00 10.02
CA TRP A 292 15.41 -9.35 9.81
C TRP A 292 14.74 -8.91 11.11
N GLY A 293 15.26 -9.34 12.27
CA GLY A 293 14.72 -9.19 13.62
C GLY A 293 14.56 -7.76 14.14
N ALA A 294 14.77 -6.75 13.29
CA ALA A 294 14.52 -5.35 13.61
C ALA A 294 13.21 -4.80 13.00
N ARG A 295 12.41 -5.60 12.26
CA ARG A 295 11.09 -5.18 11.75
C ARG A 295 10.08 -6.34 11.73
N PRO A 296 9.06 -6.35 12.60
CA PRO A 296 7.94 -7.28 12.48
C PRO A 296 7.23 -7.09 11.14
N LEU A 297 6.90 -8.18 10.46
CA LEU A 297 6.18 -8.14 9.17
C LEU A 297 4.74 -7.62 9.31
N ILE A 298 4.18 -7.70 10.51
CA ILE A 298 2.83 -7.22 10.84
C ILE A 298 2.86 -6.36 12.09
N GLU A 299 2.04 -5.30 12.09
CA GLU A 299 1.80 -4.50 13.29
C GLU A 299 0.84 -5.26 14.23
N PRO A 300 1.11 -5.34 15.54
CA PRO A 300 0.23 -6.04 16.48
C PRO A 300 -1.23 -5.56 16.46
N SER A 301 -1.48 -4.28 16.14
CA SER A 301 -2.83 -3.72 16.05
C SER A 301 -3.68 -4.36 14.93
N ILE A 302 -3.04 -4.93 13.90
CA ILE A 302 -3.71 -5.65 12.81
C ILE A 302 -4.28 -6.98 13.31
N LEU A 303 -3.64 -7.61 14.31
CA LEU A 303 -4.12 -8.85 14.91
C LEU A 303 -5.41 -8.62 15.73
N SER A 304 -5.47 -7.51 16.47
CA SER A 304 -6.63 -7.17 17.30
C SER A 304 -7.78 -6.53 16.52
N SER A 305 -7.50 -5.94 15.37
CA SER A 305 -8.49 -5.26 14.51
C SER A 305 -9.03 -6.26 13.47
N PHE A 306 -10.24 -6.07 12.93
CA PHE A 306 -10.82 -6.90 11.86
C PHE A 306 -11.40 -8.26 12.28
N SER A 307 -12.06 -8.32 13.44
CA SER A 307 -12.90 -9.46 13.84
C SER A 307 -14.24 -9.45 13.10
N LEU A 308 -14.68 -10.63 12.63
CA LEU A 308 -16.06 -10.87 12.17
C LEU A 308 -17.03 -11.14 13.34
N GLY A 309 -16.51 -11.64 14.47
CA GLY A 309 -17.29 -11.82 15.70
C GLY A 309 -17.37 -10.52 16.51
N LYS A 310 -18.38 -10.40 17.37
CA LYS A 310 -18.48 -9.27 18.31
C LYS A 310 -17.33 -9.35 19.31
N PRO A 311 -16.40 -8.37 19.34
CA PRO A 311 -15.34 -8.35 20.33
C PRO A 311 -15.97 -8.25 21.73
N THR A 312 -15.51 -9.06 22.67
CA THR A 312 -15.80 -8.88 24.09
C THR A 312 -14.67 -8.10 24.74
N ASP A 313 -14.91 -7.48 25.90
CA ASP A 313 -13.86 -6.82 26.69
C ASP A 313 -12.87 -7.83 27.31
N ALA A 314 -13.11 -9.13 27.15
CA ALA A 314 -12.24 -10.19 27.64
C ALA A 314 -11.06 -10.40 26.68
N PRO A 315 -9.86 -10.73 27.22
CA PRO A 315 -8.72 -11.06 26.38
C PRO A 315 -9.02 -12.29 25.49
N PRO A 316 -8.44 -12.37 24.28
CA PRO A 316 -8.58 -13.55 23.42
C PRO A 316 -8.17 -14.82 24.16
N ARG A 317 -8.92 -15.90 23.97
CA ARG A 317 -8.60 -17.19 24.59
C ARG A 317 -7.34 -17.79 23.94
N PRO A 318 -6.42 -18.40 24.73
CA PRO A 318 -5.29 -19.14 24.18
C PRO A 318 -5.73 -20.25 23.23
N ASN A 319 -4.96 -20.47 22.17
CA ASN A 319 -5.19 -21.49 21.15
C ASN A 319 -3.88 -22.23 20.86
N ASN A 320 -3.98 -23.51 20.50
CA ASN A 320 -2.85 -24.36 20.14
C ASN A 320 -2.24 -24.02 18.77
N HIS A 321 -2.97 -23.27 17.94
CA HIS A 321 -2.56 -22.86 16.60
C HIS A 321 -1.88 -23.99 15.77
N LEU A 322 -2.41 -25.23 15.81
CA LEU A 322 -1.87 -26.38 15.09
C LEU A 322 -1.59 -26.08 13.61
N SER A 323 -2.45 -25.27 12.98
CA SER A 323 -2.27 -24.77 11.63
C SER A 323 -0.94 -24.04 11.42
N LEU A 324 -0.53 -23.16 12.34
CA LEU A 324 0.72 -22.39 12.22
C LEU A 324 1.92 -23.20 12.67
N LEU A 325 1.77 -24.02 13.72
CA LEU A 325 2.84 -24.92 14.19
C LEU A 325 3.29 -25.87 13.07
N ALA A 326 2.32 -26.47 12.36
CA ALA A 326 2.60 -27.37 11.26
C ALA A 326 3.23 -26.67 10.03
N MET A 327 2.96 -25.37 9.83
CA MET A 327 3.58 -24.62 8.73
C MET A 327 5.08 -24.49 8.96
N VAL A 328 5.50 -24.11 10.18
CA VAL A 328 6.92 -23.95 10.51
C VAL A 328 7.63 -25.29 10.60
N ASP A 329 6.98 -26.32 11.14
CA ASP A 329 7.51 -27.68 11.16
C ASP A 329 7.76 -28.22 9.74
N CYS A 330 6.81 -27.99 8.82
CA CYS A 330 6.95 -28.36 7.41
C CYS A 330 8.11 -27.61 6.74
N TRP A 331 8.19 -26.28 6.92
CA TRP A 331 9.30 -25.49 6.37
C TRP A 331 10.65 -25.97 6.90
N ALA A 332 10.74 -26.26 8.20
CA ALA A 332 11.96 -26.76 8.83
C ALA A 332 12.35 -28.17 8.34
N ALA A 333 11.38 -29.03 8.06
CA ALA A 333 11.61 -30.37 7.51
C ALA A 333 12.16 -30.31 6.07
N LEU A 334 11.71 -29.34 5.29
CA LEU A 334 12.12 -29.16 3.89
C LEU A 334 13.31 -28.20 3.70
N GLY A 335 13.83 -27.62 4.79
CA GLY A 335 14.90 -26.62 4.70
C GLY A 335 14.48 -25.32 4.01
N ILE A 336 13.20 -24.96 4.11
CA ILE A 336 12.63 -23.74 3.52
C ILE A 336 12.73 -22.62 4.55
N VAL A 337 13.34 -21.50 4.16
CA VAL A 337 13.33 -20.25 4.92
C VAL A 337 12.53 -19.21 4.13
N PRO A 338 11.26 -18.94 4.49
CA PRO A 338 10.40 -18.06 3.69
C PRO A 338 10.94 -16.64 3.46
N TYR A 339 11.83 -16.15 4.33
CA TYR A 339 12.49 -14.85 4.20
C TYR A 339 13.43 -14.74 3.01
N ASP A 340 13.98 -15.86 2.52
CA ASP A 340 14.90 -15.87 1.38
C ASP A 340 14.15 -15.57 0.06
N HIS A 341 12.83 -15.71 0.05
CA HIS A 341 11.98 -15.56 -1.13
C HIS A 341 11.14 -14.27 -1.13
N MET A 342 11.56 -13.28 -0.34
CA MET A 342 10.87 -12.00 -0.21
C MET A 342 10.86 -11.15 -1.49
N ILE A 343 11.63 -11.49 -2.53
CA ILE A 343 11.62 -10.75 -3.80
C ILE A 343 10.25 -10.80 -4.51
N CYS A 344 9.51 -11.89 -4.32
CA CYS A 344 8.16 -12.12 -4.86
C CYS A 344 7.05 -11.89 -3.81
N SER A 345 7.38 -11.23 -2.70
CA SER A 345 6.48 -11.09 -1.56
C SER A 345 5.25 -10.22 -1.88
N THR A 346 4.08 -10.84 -1.80
CA THR A 346 2.79 -10.15 -1.87
C THR A 346 2.37 -9.64 -0.47
N PRO A 347 1.47 -8.65 -0.38
CA PRO A 347 0.89 -8.23 0.90
C PRO A 347 0.26 -9.40 1.68
N LEU A 348 -0.36 -10.34 0.97
CA LEU A 348 -0.92 -11.57 1.55
C LEU A 348 0.15 -12.49 2.13
N PHE A 349 1.24 -12.71 1.40
CA PHE A 349 2.32 -13.54 1.88
C PHE A 349 2.93 -12.95 3.16
N ARG A 350 3.20 -11.63 3.18
CA ARG A 350 3.68 -10.93 4.37
C ARG A 350 2.74 -11.06 5.56
N LEU A 351 1.44 -10.93 5.34
CA LEU A 351 0.44 -11.09 6.39
C LEU A 351 0.50 -12.51 6.99
N ARG A 352 0.52 -13.55 6.15
CA ARG A 352 0.56 -14.95 6.61
C ARG A 352 1.88 -15.31 7.30
N LEU A 353 3.01 -14.87 6.74
CA LEU A 353 4.32 -15.05 7.34
C LEU A 353 4.43 -14.28 8.66
N GLY A 354 3.95 -13.04 8.71
CA GLY A 354 4.02 -12.20 9.90
C GLY A 354 3.18 -12.70 11.08
N VAL A 355 2.03 -13.33 10.83
CA VAL A 355 1.27 -14.00 11.90
C VAL A 355 2.07 -15.17 12.48
N THR A 356 2.76 -15.91 11.63
CA THR A 356 3.60 -17.04 12.04
C THR A 356 4.83 -16.54 12.80
N GLU A 357 5.49 -15.49 12.30
CA GLU A 357 6.58 -14.78 12.96
C GLU A 357 6.17 -14.29 14.35
N HIS A 358 4.99 -13.66 14.48
CA HIS A 358 4.49 -13.15 15.75
C HIS A 358 4.33 -14.27 16.80
N LEU A 359 3.81 -15.44 16.40
CA LEU A 359 3.69 -16.60 17.28
C LEU A 359 5.06 -17.14 17.69
N PHE A 360 5.97 -17.33 16.73
CA PHE A 360 7.23 -18.05 16.94
C PHE A 360 8.34 -17.20 17.57
N LEU A 361 8.33 -15.88 17.37
CA LEU A 361 9.30 -14.97 17.97
C LEU A 361 8.89 -14.46 19.36
N ASN A 362 7.65 -14.71 19.79
CA ASN A 362 7.20 -14.44 21.14
C ASN A 362 7.26 -15.73 21.98
N THR A 363 8.33 -15.92 22.74
CA THR A 363 8.56 -17.14 23.54
C THR A 363 7.43 -17.42 24.54
N ALA A 364 6.89 -16.38 25.19
CA ALA A 364 5.80 -16.55 26.15
C ALA A 364 4.50 -17.04 25.47
N LEU A 365 4.17 -16.44 24.32
CA LEU A 365 3.00 -16.86 23.53
C LEU A 365 3.19 -18.27 22.98
N LEU A 366 4.38 -18.60 22.46
CA LEU A 366 4.67 -19.93 21.95
C LEU A 366 4.55 -21.00 23.05
N ASP A 367 5.13 -20.76 24.23
CA ASP A 367 5.02 -21.70 25.35
C ASP A 367 3.58 -21.87 25.84
N GLU A 368 2.79 -20.80 25.88
CA GLU A 368 1.36 -20.87 26.18
C GLU A 368 0.63 -21.72 25.13
N THR A 369 0.87 -21.47 23.84
CA THR A 369 0.32 -22.26 22.73
C THR A 369 0.62 -23.74 22.86
N LEU A 370 1.87 -24.12 23.17
CA LEU A 370 2.26 -25.52 23.35
C LEU A 370 1.58 -26.17 24.56
N LYS A 371 1.47 -25.43 25.67
CA LYS A 371 0.76 -25.89 26.86
C LYS A 371 -0.72 -26.09 26.56
N THR A 372 -1.37 -25.13 25.92
CA THR A 372 -2.78 -25.23 25.46
C THR A 372 -2.97 -26.42 24.53
N ALA A 373 -2.03 -26.70 23.64
CA ALA A 373 -2.09 -27.84 22.71
C ALA A 373 -2.19 -29.20 23.42
N VAL A 374 -1.59 -29.32 24.60
CA VAL A 374 -1.54 -30.56 25.38
C VAL A 374 -2.66 -30.62 26.43
N GLU A 375 -2.85 -29.53 27.17
CA GLU A 375 -3.72 -29.48 28.35
C GLU A 375 -5.18 -29.10 28.04
N ASP A 376 -5.43 -28.21 27.07
CA ASP A 376 -6.79 -27.80 26.69
C ASP A 376 -7.36 -28.73 25.62
N LYS A 377 -8.46 -29.40 25.95
CA LYS A 377 -9.15 -30.34 25.05
C LYS A 377 -10.23 -29.67 24.19
N MET A 378 -10.53 -28.39 24.39
CA MET A 378 -11.64 -27.72 23.68
C MET A 378 -11.46 -27.66 22.16
N TYR A 379 -10.23 -27.53 21.68
CA TYR A 379 -9.93 -27.48 20.24
C TYR A 379 -9.71 -28.87 19.63
N ARG A 380 -9.68 -29.94 20.44
CA ARG A 380 -9.21 -31.26 20.01
C ARG A 380 -10.02 -31.89 18.88
N SER A 381 -11.33 -31.65 18.90
CA SER A 381 -12.25 -32.09 17.85
C SER A 381 -12.03 -31.32 16.54
N ASP A 382 -11.76 -30.01 16.63
CA ASP A 382 -11.45 -29.17 15.47
C ASP A 382 -10.10 -29.58 14.86
N ASP A 383 -9.12 -29.88 15.70
CA ASP A 383 -7.78 -30.34 15.30
C ASP A 383 -7.80 -31.72 14.61
N LEU A 384 -8.74 -32.60 15.02
CA LEU A 384 -8.94 -33.90 14.37
C LEU A 384 -9.40 -33.72 12.93
N GLU A 385 -10.47 -32.95 12.73
CA GLU A 385 -11.00 -32.64 11.41
C GLU A 385 -9.99 -31.87 10.56
N PHE A 386 -9.19 -31.00 11.18
CA PHE A 386 -8.09 -30.32 10.53
C PHE A 386 -7.03 -31.28 10.00
N THR A 387 -6.64 -32.27 10.81
CA THR A 387 -5.68 -33.32 10.42
C THR A 387 -6.22 -34.16 9.26
N PHE A 388 -7.52 -34.50 9.28
CA PHE A 388 -8.17 -35.22 8.18
C PHE A 388 -8.25 -34.38 6.91
N ALA A 389 -8.58 -33.10 7.03
CA ALA A 389 -8.61 -32.18 5.92
C ALA A 389 -7.24 -32.03 5.25
N ALA A 390 -6.16 -31.85 6.04
CA ALA A 390 -4.80 -31.71 5.54
C ALA A 390 -4.36 -32.94 4.72
N ARG A 391 -4.62 -34.16 5.24
CA ARG A 391 -4.35 -35.40 4.51
C ARG A 391 -5.17 -35.52 3.22
N GLY A 392 -6.47 -35.21 3.28
CA GLY A 392 -7.31 -35.27 2.09
C GLY A 392 -6.90 -34.30 0.98
N TRP A 393 -6.39 -33.11 1.32
CA TRP A 393 -5.80 -32.19 0.33
C TRP A 393 -4.49 -32.74 -0.24
N ALA A 394 -3.61 -33.30 0.60
CA ALA A 394 -2.37 -33.92 0.16
C ALA A 394 -2.59 -35.12 -0.77
N GLU A 395 -3.61 -35.94 -0.52
CA GLU A 395 -4.01 -37.06 -1.39
C GLU A 395 -4.46 -36.56 -2.76
N CYS A 396 -5.34 -35.53 -2.80
CA CYS A 396 -5.77 -34.93 -4.07
C CYS A 396 -4.59 -34.43 -4.91
N VAL A 397 -3.61 -33.80 -4.24
CA VAL A 397 -2.40 -33.26 -4.87
C VAL A 397 -1.45 -34.35 -5.35
N SER A 398 -1.26 -35.38 -4.53
CA SER A 398 -0.36 -36.49 -4.84
C SER A 398 -0.87 -37.31 -6.02
N LEU A 399 -2.19 -37.49 -6.13
CA LEU A 399 -2.83 -38.22 -7.23
C LEU A 399 -3.11 -37.33 -8.47
N GLY A 400 -3.02 -36.01 -8.33
CA GLY A 400 -3.34 -35.07 -9.42
C GLY A 400 -4.82 -35.01 -9.79
N HIS A 401 -5.72 -35.32 -8.85
CA HIS A 401 -7.15 -35.43 -9.09
C HIS A 401 -7.86 -34.06 -8.98
N PHE A 402 -7.92 -33.32 -10.10
CA PHE A 402 -8.61 -32.02 -10.17
C PHE A 402 -10.10 -32.10 -9.80
N GLU A 403 -10.82 -33.12 -10.26
CA GLU A 403 -12.26 -33.28 -9.99
C GLU A 403 -12.54 -33.50 -8.49
N THR A 404 -11.73 -34.32 -7.83
CA THR A 404 -11.87 -34.55 -6.37
C THR A 404 -11.56 -33.27 -5.60
N TRP A 405 -10.54 -32.52 -6.03
CA TRP A 405 -10.23 -31.22 -5.45
C TRP A 405 -11.41 -30.25 -5.60
N GLU A 406 -11.98 -30.13 -6.81
CA GLU A 406 -13.13 -29.27 -7.10
C GLU A 406 -14.30 -29.58 -6.18
N LYS A 407 -14.75 -30.84 -6.12
CA LYS A 407 -15.89 -31.25 -5.26
C LYS A 407 -15.65 -30.92 -3.79
N ARG A 408 -14.43 -31.13 -3.29
CA ARG A 408 -14.05 -30.80 -1.89
C ARG A 408 -14.05 -29.30 -1.64
N PHE A 409 -13.56 -28.51 -2.60
CA PHE A 409 -13.50 -27.05 -2.50
C PHE A 409 -14.91 -26.45 -2.57
N VAL A 410 -15.68 -26.79 -3.61
CA VAL A 410 -17.02 -26.23 -3.88
C VAL A 410 -17.99 -26.55 -2.76
N SER A 411 -18.05 -27.79 -2.27
CA SER A 411 -18.91 -28.13 -1.13
C SER A 411 -18.61 -27.29 0.12
N THR A 412 -17.34 -26.98 0.36
CA THR A 412 -16.94 -26.12 1.50
C THR A 412 -17.20 -24.64 1.20
N GLN A 413 -17.03 -24.22 -0.05
CA GLN A 413 -17.34 -22.87 -0.52
C GLN A 413 -18.84 -22.56 -0.37
N GLU A 414 -19.71 -23.48 -0.75
CA GLU A 414 -21.17 -23.36 -0.62
C GLU A 414 -21.59 -23.16 0.83
N PHE A 415 -20.99 -23.90 1.76
CA PHE A 415 -21.25 -23.73 3.20
C PHE A 415 -20.94 -22.30 3.71
N PHE A 416 -19.85 -21.69 3.25
CA PHE A 416 -19.45 -20.34 3.66
C PHE A 416 -20.04 -19.21 2.79
N GLN A 417 -20.70 -19.55 1.68
CA GLN A 417 -21.22 -18.58 0.71
C GLN A 417 -22.03 -17.44 1.34
N PRO A 418 -22.94 -17.69 2.32
CA PRO A 418 -23.73 -16.62 2.94
C PRO A 418 -22.89 -15.57 3.69
N ARG A 419 -21.64 -15.87 4.03
CA ARG A 419 -20.75 -15.03 4.85
C ARG A 419 -19.72 -14.27 4.01
N PHE A 420 -19.56 -14.59 2.71
CA PHE A 420 -18.54 -13.95 1.87
C PHE A 420 -18.73 -12.45 1.68
N ALA A 421 -19.97 -11.95 1.61
CA ALA A 421 -20.23 -10.52 1.41
C ALA A 421 -19.67 -9.68 2.57
N GLU A 422 -19.96 -10.06 3.81
CA GLU A 422 -19.44 -9.42 5.02
C GLU A 422 -17.92 -9.62 5.15
N ALA A 423 -17.45 -10.86 4.96
CA ALA A 423 -16.04 -11.21 5.04
C ALA A 423 -15.19 -10.43 4.04
N LYS A 424 -15.72 -10.15 2.84
CA LYS A 424 -15.03 -9.35 1.83
C LYS A 424 -14.79 -7.93 2.32
N VAL A 425 -15.79 -7.29 2.94
CA VAL A 425 -15.64 -5.92 3.45
C VAL A 425 -14.57 -5.85 4.53
N VAL A 426 -14.60 -6.78 5.49
CA VAL A 426 -13.61 -6.84 6.59
C VAL A 426 -12.22 -7.19 6.05
N GLY A 427 -12.13 -8.17 5.16
CA GLY A 427 -10.90 -8.59 4.51
C GLY A 427 -10.24 -7.47 3.70
N ASP A 428 -11.01 -6.69 2.94
CA ASP A 428 -10.51 -5.56 2.16
C ASP A 428 -9.97 -4.44 3.07
N GLN A 429 -10.63 -4.18 4.21
CA GLN A 429 -10.14 -3.22 5.22
C GLN A 429 -8.82 -3.68 5.86
N MET A 430 -8.72 -4.97 6.22
CA MET A 430 -7.49 -5.55 6.75
C MET A 430 -6.35 -5.42 5.73
N MET A 431 -6.60 -5.76 4.47
CA MET A 431 -5.60 -5.65 3.40
C MET A 431 -5.17 -4.21 3.15
N LYS A 432 -6.11 -3.26 3.21
CA LYS A 432 -5.79 -1.84 3.10
C LYS A 432 -4.85 -1.40 4.22
N LYS A 433 -5.11 -1.81 5.48
CA LYS A 433 -4.26 -1.48 6.62
C LYS A 433 -2.87 -2.10 6.51
N VAL A 434 -2.76 -3.34 6.03
CA VAL A 434 -1.48 -4.00 5.73
C VAL A 434 -0.68 -3.26 4.64
N LEU A 435 -1.36 -2.75 3.61
CA LEU A 435 -0.74 -1.95 2.56
C LEU A 435 -0.31 -0.57 3.07
N GLU A 436 -1.13 0.09 3.87
CA GLU A 436 -0.81 1.37 4.51
C GLU A 436 0.41 1.25 5.42
N SER A 437 0.48 0.20 6.25
CA SER A 437 1.64 -0.03 7.12
C SER A 437 2.92 -0.32 6.32
N TYR A 438 2.80 -0.96 5.14
CA TYR A 438 3.92 -1.10 4.20
C TYR A 438 4.42 0.26 3.69
N VAL A 439 3.52 1.11 3.20
CA VAL A 439 3.89 2.43 2.66
C VAL A 439 4.49 3.29 3.77
N GLU A 440 3.88 3.28 4.95
CA GLU A 440 4.39 3.95 6.14
C GLU A 440 5.79 3.45 6.50
N ASN A 441 6.01 2.13 6.56
CA ASN A 441 7.31 1.53 6.83
C ASN A 441 8.35 1.84 5.75
N ALA A 442 7.97 1.90 4.47
CA ALA A 442 8.87 2.26 3.37
C ALA A 442 9.27 3.75 3.40
N LEU A 443 8.32 4.63 3.73
CA LEU A 443 8.55 6.08 3.83
C LEU A 443 9.30 6.48 5.11
N THR A 444 9.09 5.77 6.21
CA THR A 444 9.73 6.03 7.52
C THR A 444 10.99 5.20 7.76
N GLY A 445 11.21 4.16 6.95
CA GLY A 445 12.26 3.15 7.14
C GLY A 445 12.02 2.19 8.32
N GLY A 446 10.78 2.11 8.82
CA GLY A 446 10.34 1.15 9.83
C GLY A 446 11.10 1.21 11.16
N ILE A 447 10.97 0.15 11.98
CA ILE A 447 11.56 0.07 13.33
C ILE A 447 13.11 0.01 13.33
N GLN A 448 13.76 -0.39 12.22
CA GLN A 448 15.21 -0.17 12.07
C GLN A 448 15.61 1.32 12.15
N ASN A 449 14.70 2.24 11.79
CA ASN A 449 14.81 3.69 12.05
C ASN A 449 14.11 4.15 13.34
N ALA A 450 13.49 3.24 14.11
CA ALA A 450 13.15 3.48 15.51
C ALA A 450 14.43 3.34 16.36
N GLY A 451 15.39 4.22 16.07
CA GLY A 451 16.73 4.21 16.66
C GLY A 451 17.71 5.02 15.82
N THR A 452 17.81 4.76 14.51
CA THR A 452 18.47 5.67 13.56
C THR A 452 17.52 6.82 13.24
N LYS A 453 17.67 7.91 14.00
CA LYS A 453 16.83 9.11 14.01
C LYS A 453 16.57 9.69 12.62
N GLY A 454 15.57 9.18 11.91
CA GLY A 454 14.88 9.95 10.89
C GLY A 454 14.23 11.13 11.61
N TYR A 455 14.79 12.34 11.44
CA TYR A 455 14.31 13.54 12.13
C TYR A 455 12.80 13.75 11.96
N LEU A 456 12.22 13.32 10.83
CA LEU A 456 10.79 13.36 10.57
C LEU A 456 9.98 12.42 11.47
N ALA A 457 10.42 11.19 11.71
CA ALA A 457 9.72 10.25 12.59
C ALA A 457 9.82 10.68 14.06
N ALA A 458 10.98 11.17 14.49
CA ALA A 458 11.15 11.76 15.82
C ALA A 458 10.24 12.99 16.02
N TYR A 459 10.12 13.81 14.97
CA TYR A 459 9.22 14.95 14.94
C TYR A 459 7.74 14.54 15.02
N ILE A 460 7.30 13.54 14.23
CA ILE A 460 5.93 13.02 14.25
C ILE A 460 5.61 12.44 15.64
N LYS A 461 6.50 11.63 16.23
CA LYS A 461 6.35 11.09 17.58
C LYS A 461 6.20 12.20 18.64
N GLN A 462 6.98 13.27 18.51
CA GLN A 462 6.84 14.44 19.40
C GLN A 462 5.55 15.22 19.13
N LEU A 463 5.05 15.24 17.90
CA LEU A 463 3.79 15.86 17.55
C LEU A 463 2.59 15.10 18.11
N GLU A 464 2.68 13.79 18.25
CA GLU A 464 1.63 12.95 18.85
C GLU A 464 1.69 12.96 20.39
N SER A 465 2.88 12.76 20.96
CA SER A 465 3.06 12.69 22.43
C SER A 465 3.00 14.05 23.11
N ASN A 466 3.47 15.11 22.44
CA ASN A 466 3.58 16.46 22.99
C ASN A 466 3.09 17.51 21.98
N PRO A 467 1.81 17.44 21.54
CA PRO A 467 1.31 18.17 20.38
C PRO A 467 1.44 19.69 20.48
N LEU A 468 1.14 20.28 21.64
CA LEU A 468 1.22 21.72 21.82
C LEU A 468 2.69 22.19 21.80
N ARG A 469 3.56 21.58 22.61
CA ARG A 469 4.99 21.90 22.69
C ARG A 469 5.66 21.81 21.31
N THR A 470 5.41 20.73 20.59
CA THR A 470 6.01 20.49 19.27
C THR A 470 5.52 21.51 18.24
N LYS A 471 4.21 21.84 18.24
CA LYS A 471 3.66 22.91 17.39
C LYS A 471 4.28 24.27 17.72
N MET A 472 4.45 24.61 19.00
CA MET A 472 5.07 25.87 19.42
C MET A 472 6.53 25.98 18.95
N LEU A 473 7.35 24.95 19.19
CA LEU A 473 8.74 24.93 18.75
C LEU A 473 8.86 25.03 17.23
N THR A 474 8.00 24.33 16.49
CA THR A 474 8.02 24.32 15.03
C THR A 474 7.59 25.67 14.46
N ALA A 475 6.45 26.20 14.92
CA ALA A 475 5.94 27.47 14.43
C ALA A 475 6.89 28.63 14.75
N GLY A 476 7.50 28.64 15.94
CA GLY A 476 8.50 29.65 16.29
C GLY A 476 9.77 29.55 15.43
N SER A 477 10.31 28.34 15.26
CA SER A 477 11.51 28.13 14.44
C SER A 477 11.27 28.54 12.98
N LEU A 478 10.14 28.12 12.40
CA LEU A 478 9.77 28.47 11.03
C LEU A 478 9.51 29.97 10.89
N ALA A 479 8.77 30.61 11.79
CA ALA A 479 8.51 32.05 11.70
C ALA A 479 9.79 32.91 11.80
N GLY A 480 10.72 32.52 12.68
CA GLY A 480 12.04 33.16 12.77
C GLY A 480 12.85 32.98 11.49
N ALA A 481 12.91 31.75 10.97
CA ALA A 481 13.61 31.43 9.73
C ALA A 481 12.99 32.16 8.51
N GLN A 482 11.66 32.27 8.43
CA GLN A 482 10.97 33.04 7.39
C GLN A 482 11.41 34.51 7.39
N GLU A 483 11.46 35.16 8.56
CA GLU A 483 11.87 36.56 8.66
C GLU A 483 13.35 36.75 8.30
N LEU A 484 14.22 35.81 8.70
CA LEU A 484 15.64 35.85 8.37
C LEU A 484 15.88 35.69 6.86
N ILE A 485 15.30 34.66 6.24
CA ILE A 485 15.42 34.39 4.80
C ILE A 485 14.80 35.53 4.00
N ALA A 486 13.62 36.03 4.40
CA ALA A 486 13.00 37.15 3.71
C ALA A 486 13.83 38.43 3.79
N SER A 487 14.49 38.69 4.92
CA SER A 487 15.42 39.83 5.07
C SER A 487 16.64 39.70 4.18
N TRP A 488 17.20 38.49 4.08
CA TRP A 488 18.31 38.18 3.17
C TRP A 488 17.91 38.36 1.69
N LEU A 489 16.79 37.76 1.26
CA LEU A 489 16.28 37.87 -0.12
C LEU A 489 15.88 39.30 -0.52
N ALA A 490 15.41 40.11 0.43
CA ALA A 490 15.05 41.51 0.21
C ALA A 490 16.25 42.48 0.30
N LYS A 491 17.43 42.00 0.73
CA LYS A 491 18.60 42.82 1.09
C LYS A 491 18.28 43.86 2.19
N ASP A 492 17.40 43.51 3.12
CA ASP A 492 16.94 44.33 4.25
C ASP A 492 17.89 44.15 5.45
N ARG A 493 18.90 45.01 5.58
CA ARG A 493 19.94 44.94 6.62
C ARG A 493 19.63 45.83 7.82
N ASN A 494 20.05 45.40 9.01
CA ASN A 494 20.02 46.25 10.20
C ASN A 494 21.08 47.37 10.14
N LYS A 495 21.10 48.27 11.13
CA LYS A 495 22.06 49.39 11.21
C LYS A 495 23.54 48.94 11.22
N HIS A 496 23.82 47.70 11.60
CA HIS A 496 25.16 47.11 11.66
C HIS A 496 25.49 46.23 10.43
N GLY A 497 24.64 46.24 9.40
CA GLY A 497 24.88 45.48 8.15
C GLY A 497 24.47 44.01 8.17
N HIS A 498 23.92 43.49 9.27
CA HIS A 498 23.48 42.09 9.37
C HIS A 498 22.00 41.89 8.99
N TYR A 499 21.65 40.69 8.50
CA TYR A 499 20.26 40.32 8.18
C TYR A 499 19.46 39.84 9.40
N PHE A 500 20.13 39.54 10.52
CA PHE A 500 19.48 39.23 11.78
C PHE A 500 18.98 40.53 12.42
N THR A 501 17.74 40.91 12.12
CA THR A 501 17.10 42.11 12.66
C THR A 501 16.38 41.80 13.98
N SER A 502 16.01 42.84 14.74
CA SER A 502 15.18 42.69 15.96
C SER A 502 13.80 42.08 15.69
N ARG A 503 13.42 41.88 14.42
CA ARG A 503 12.15 41.24 14.03
C ARG A 503 12.26 39.72 14.02
N VAL A 504 13.44 39.14 13.79
CA VAL A 504 13.64 37.68 13.78
C VAL A 504 13.23 37.03 15.12
N PRO A 505 13.77 37.44 16.29
CA PRO A 505 13.35 36.86 17.57
C PRO A 505 11.89 37.17 17.91
N LYS A 506 11.35 38.32 17.48
CA LYS A 506 9.93 38.67 17.68
C LYS A 506 9.00 37.78 16.85
N MET A 507 9.39 37.43 15.63
CA MET A 507 8.65 36.51 14.77
C MET A 507 8.70 35.09 15.31
N ALA A 508 9.85 34.67 15.83
CA ALA A 508 9.96 33.38 16.52
C ALA A 508 9.07 33.32 17.77
N ALA A 509 9.08 34.36 18.60
CA ALA A 509 8.19 34.46 19.77
C ALA A 509 6.72 34.48 19.38
N TYR A 510 6.33 35.22 18.33
CA TYR A 510 4.96 35.19 17.81
C TYR A 510 4.54 33.79 17.37
N GLY A 511 5.39 33.09 16.59
CA GLY A 511 5.12 31.73 16.14
C GLY A 511 4.90 30.77 17.31
N ALA A 512 5.80 30.81 18.29
CA ALA A 512 5.78 29.89 19.44
C ALA A 512 4.69 30.22 20.47
N LEU A 513 4.50 31.48 20.83
CA LEU A 513 3.70 31.86 22.00
C LEU A 513 2.29 32.35 21.64
N VAL A 514 2.05 32.74 20.39
CA VAL A 514 0.75 33.30 19.95
C VAL A 514 0.12 32.43 18.88
N SER A 515 0.82 32.23 17.75
CA SER A 515 0.26 31.56 16.57
C SER A 515 -0.09 30.09 16.84
N ALA A 516 0.88 29.31 17.34
CA ALA A 516 0.66 27.89 17.61
C ALA A 516 -0.38 27.60 18.71
N PRO A 517 -0.36 28.26 19.90
CA PRO A 517 -1.37 28.04 20.92
C PRO A 517 -2.78 28.44 20.45
N LEU A 518 -2.92 29.59 19.77
CA LEU A 518 -4.20 30.02 19.21
C LEU A 518 -4.74 29.01 18.19
N GLY A 519 -3.90 28.56 17.26
CA GLY A 519 -4.30 27.57 16.26
C GLY A 519 -4.70 26.23 16.89
N HIS A 520 -3.95 25.77 17.90
CA HIS A 520 -4.27 24.55 18.64
C HIS A 520 -5.65 24.65 19.32
N PHE A 521 -5.93 25.77 20.00
CA PHE A 521 -7.20 26.01 20.66
C PHE A 521 -8.38 26.09 19.69
N LEU A 522 -8.24 26.81 18.56
CA LEU A 522 -9.31 26.96 17.58
C LEU A 522 -9.64 25.64 16.88
N ILE A 523 -8.65 24.79 16.60
CA ILE A 523 -8.87 23.45 16.05
C ILE A 523 -9.53 22.54 17.09
N TRP A 524 -9.10 22.61 18.35
CA TRP A 524 -9.78 21.88 19.44
C TRP A 524 -11.25 22.29 19.55
N LEU A 525 -11.55 23.59 19.46
CA LEU A 525 -12.92 24.10 19.46
C LEU A 525 -13.73 23.54 18.28
N LEU A 526 -13.17 23.54 17.07
CA LEU A 526 -13.78 22.93 15.89
C LEU A 526 -14.11 21.45 16.13
N GLN A 527 -13.13 20.68 16.62
CA GLN A 527 -13.30 19.25 16.89
C GLN A 527 -14.36 19.01 17.96
N LYS A 528 -14.43 19.86 18.99
CA LYS A 528 -15.45 19.79 20.04
C LYS A 528 -16.86 20.06 19.50
N VAL A 529 -17.02 21.07 18.64
CA VAL A 529 -18.32 21.44 18.03
C VAL A 529 -18.85 20.35 17.09
N PHE A 530 -17.97 19.63 16.40
CA PHE A 530 -18.35 18.61 15.41
C PHE A 530 -18.19 17.17 15.93
N ARG A 531 -17.98 16.97 17.24
CA ARG A 531 -17.79 15.64 17.84
C ARG A 531 -18.99 14.73 17.57
N GLY A 532 -18.74 13.51 17.08
CA GLY A 532 -19.78 12.51 16.79
C GLY A 532 -20.60 12.74 15.52
N ARG A 533 -20.29 13.78 14.72
CA ARG A 533 -21.01 14.09 13.47
C ARG A 533 -20.22 13.61 12.25
N THR A 534 -20.60 12.46 11.69
CA THR A 534 -19.85 11.79 10.59
C THR A 534 -20.47 11.96 9.20
N SER A 535 -21.65 12.58 9.09
CA SER A 535 -22.37 12.73 7.82
C SER A 535 -21.65 13.63 6.82
N LEU A 536 -21.93 13.46 5.51
CA LEU A 536 -21.37 14.31 4.44
C LEU A 536 -21.69 15.79 4.68
N LYS A 537 -22.92 16.09 5.12
CA LYS A 537 -23.34 17.44 5.51
C LYS A 537 -22.49 17.99 6.66
N ALA A 538 -22.17 17.18 7.66
CA ALA A 538 -21.31 17.59 8.78
C ALA A 538 -19.88 17.93 8.33
N LYS A 539 -19.30 17.12 7.42
CA LYS A 539 -17.97 17.38 6.85
C LYS A 539 -17.93 18.70 6.06
N ILE A 540 -18.95 18.98 5.24
CA ILE A 540 -19.07 20.25 4.50
C ILE A 540 -19.19 21.44 5.48
N MET A 541 -20.05 21.32 6.50
CA MET A 541 -20.21 22.36 7.52
C MET A 541 -18.94 22.61 8.33
N GLN A 542 -18.13 21.58 8.58
CA GLN A 542 -16.85 21.71 9.27
C GLN A 542 -15.85 22.53 8.45
N ILE A 543 -15.80 22.33 7.12
CA ILE A 543 -14.95 23.11 6.20
C ILE A 543 -15.42 24.57 6.16
N ILE A 544 -16.73 24.81 6.09
CA ILE A 544 -17.30 26.16 6.10
C ILE A 544 -16.95 26.87 7.40
N PHE A 545 -17.14 26.22 8.55
CA PHE A 545 -16.80 26.79 9.86
C PHE A 545 -15.30 27.12 9.98
N SER A 546 -14.44 26.21 9.51
CA SER A 546 -12.99 26.47 9.49
C SER A 546 -12.63 27.71 8.66
N ASN A 547 -13.26 27.90 7.49
CA ASN A 547 -12.94 29.01 6.60
C ASN A 547 -13.58 30.35 7.00
N LEU A 548 -14.75 30.33 7.66
CA LEU A 548 -15.52 31.53 8.01
C LEU A 548 -15.35 31.97 9.46
N VAL A 549 -14.84 31.11 10.35
CA VAL A 549 -14.65 31.43 11.76
C VAL A 549 -13.18 31.35 12.15
N ILE A 550 -12.53 30.21 11.91
CA ILE A 550 -11.15 30.00 12.36
C ILE A 550 -10.17 30.86 11.56
N ALA A 551 -10.24 30.80 10.23
CA ALA A 551 -9.31 31.54 9.37
C ALA A 551 -9.37 33.08 9.57
N PRO A 552 -10.54 33.73 9.69
CA PRO A 552 -10.62 35.16 10.00
C PRO A 552 -9.96 35.54 11.33
N ILE A 553 -10.14 34.75 12.38
CA ILE A 553 -9.52 34.99 13.70
C ILE A 553 -8.00 34.90 13.58
N GLN A 554 -7.49 33.81 13.00
CA GLN A 554 -6.05 33.60 12.83
C GLN A 554 -5.41 34.70 11.99
N ASN A 555 -6.03 35.08 10.87
CA ASN A 555 -5.51 36.12 9.98
C ASN A 555 -5.54 37.51 10.61
N SER A 556 -6.57 37.81 11.41
CA SER A 556 -6.65 39.08 12.15
C SER A 556 -5.54 39.19 13.20
N VAL A 557 -5.35 38.14 14.01
CA VAL A 557 -4.29 38.08 15.02
C VAL A 557 -2.91 38.16 14.36
N TYR A 558 -2.71 37.50 13.23
CA TYR A 558 -1.49 37.61 12.43
C TYR A 558 -1.22 39.06 11.99
N LEU A 559 -2.21 39.75 11.41
CA LEU A 559 -2.04 41.14 10.94
C LEU A 559 -1.77 42.12 12.09
N VAL A 560 -2.43 41.92 13.24
CA VAL A 560 -2.16 42.70 14.46
C VAL A 560 -0.71 42.49 14.91
N ALA A 561 -0.27 41.23 15.01
CA ALA A 561 1.10 40.91 15.39
C ALA A 561 2.11 41.49 14.40
N MET A 562 1.85 41.42 13.09
CA MET A 562 2.74 42.00 12.07
C MET A 562 2.85 43.51 12.20
N ALA A 563 1.75 44.21 12.48
CA ALA A 563 1.75 45.65 12.70
C ALA A 563 2.63 46.01 13.92
N LEU A 564 2.46 45.32 15.04
CA LEU A 564 3.22 45.53 16.27
C LEU A 564 4.72 45.22 16.09
N ILE A 565 5.05 44.12 15.42
CA ILE A 565 6.43 43.72 15.13
C ILE A 565 7.10 44.72 14.17
N ALA A 566 6.33 45.26 13.22
CA ALA A 566 6.80 46.29 12.31
C ALA A 566 7.06 47.64 12.99
N GLY A 567 6.50 47.87 14.19
CA GLY A 567 6.73 49.04 15.04
C GLY A 567 5.50 49.90 15.28
N ALA A 568 4.29 49.48 14.90
CA ALA A 568 3.06 50.20 15.22
C ALA A 568 2.88 50.30 16.74
N ARG A 569 2.60 51.50 17.24
CA ARG A 569 2.41 51.76 18.68
C ARG A 569 1.02 52.27 19.03
N THR A 570 0.25 52.73 18.06
CA THR A 570 -1.10 53.26 18.28
C THR A 570 -2.18 52.35 17.70
N TYR A 571 -3.37 52.36 18.31
CA TYR A 571 -4.53 51.62 17.82
C TYR A 571 -4.86 51.95 16.36
N HIS A 572 -4.76 53.23 15.98
CA HIS A 572 -5.02 53.68 14.61
C HIS A 572 -4.09 53.00 13.58
N GLN A 573 -2.79 52.89 13.89
CA GLN A 573 -1.81 52.25 13.00
C GLN A 573 -2.07 50.74 12.84
N VAL A 574 -2.43 50.07 13.94
CA VAL A 574 -2.77 48.63 13.91
C VAL A 574 -4.06 48.41 13.12
N ARG A 575 -5.11 49.19 13.39
CA ARG A 575 -6.40 49.12 12.68
C ARG A 575 -6.25 49.36 11.19
N ALA A 576 -5.45 50.35 10.78
CA ALA A 576 -5.19 50.62 9.37
C ALA A 576 -4.51 49.41 8.68
N THR A 577 -3.52 48.81 9.32
CA THR A 577 -2.81 47.63 8.79
C THR A 577 -3.75 46.44 8.63
N VAL A 578 -4.59 46.16 9.64
CA VAL A 578 -5.59 45.08 9.56
C VAL A 578 -6.60 45.36 8.46
N LYS A 579 -7.19 46.57 8.40
CA LYS A 579 -8.21 46.94 7.40
C LYS A 579 -7.70 46.78 5.96
N VAL A 580 -6.46 47.19 5.69
CA VAL A 580 -5.85 47.09 4.36
C VAL A 580 -5.40 45.66 4.04
N GLY A 581 -4.87 44.93 5.02
CA GLY A 581 -4.30 43.60 4.81
C GLY A 581 -5.32 42.46 4.79
N PHE A 582 -6.43 42.59 5.54
CA PHE A 582 -7.33 41.48 5.86
C PHE A 582 -7.83 40.74 4.62
N TRP A 583 -8.48 41.44 3.70
CA TRP A 583 -9.07 40.80 2.51
C TRP A 583 -8.02 40.19 1.57
N ARG A 584 -6.82 40.77 1.51
CA ARG A 584 -5.72 40.20 0.72
C ARG A 584 -5.24 38.89 1.32
N VAL A 585 -5.04 38.82 2.64
CA VAL A 585 -4.60 37.60 3.32
C VAL A 585 -5.69 36.53 3.27
N MET A 586 -6.96 36.92 3.49
CA MET A 586 -8.11 36.02 3.39
C MET A 586 -8.22 35.37 2.00
N ARG A 587 -8.09 36.16 0.92
CA ARG A 587 -8.15 35.61 -0.45
C ARG A 587 -7.05 34.60 -0.72
N VAL A 588 -5.82 34.87 -0.27
CA VAL A 588 -4.71 33.91 -0.39
C VAL A 588 -5.02 32.63 0.40
N SER A 589 -5.52 32.75 1.63
CA SER A 589 -5.89 31.61 2.47
C SER A 589 -6.98 30.75 1.83
N TRP A 590 -8.04 31.36 1.28
CA TRP A 590 -9.16 30.64 0.67
C TRP A 590 -8.81 29.95 -0.66
N ILE A 591 -7.80 30.42 -1.37
CA ILE A 591 -7.32 29.74 -2.58
C ILE A 591 -6.35 28.61 -2.21
N THR A 592 -5.39 28.89 -1.33
CA THR A 592 -4.30 27.96 -1.03
C THR A 592 -4.77 26.78 -0.17
N SER A 593 -5.64 27.01 0.82
CA SER A 593 -6.04 25.97 1.77
C SER A 593 -6.78 24.80 1.10
N PRO A 594 -7.79 25.01 0.22
CA PRO A 594 -8.47 23.90 -0.46
C PRO A 594 -7.56 23.11 -1.41
N ILE A 595 -6.67 23.80 -2.12
CA ILE A 595 -5.71 23.15 -3.04
C ILE A 595 -4.75 22.26 -2.25
N CYS A 596 -4.19 22.77 -1.16
CA CYS A 596 -3.26 22.02 -0.32
C CYS A 596 -3.97 20.86 0.39
N LEU A 597 -5.21 21.05 0.83
CA LEU A 597 -6.02 20.00 1.43
C LEU A 597 -6.33 18.88 0.42
N ALA A 598 -6.74 19.23 -0.80
CA ALA A 598 -7.00 18.25 -1.86
C ALA A 598 -5.74 17.46 -2.24
N PHE A 599 -4.57 18.12 -2.25
CA PHE A 599 -3.29 17.45 -2.44
C PHE A 599 -2.97 16.49 -1.29
N ALA A 600 -3.04 16.97 -0.04
CA ALA A 600 -2.76 16.17 1.14
C ALA A 600 -3.65 14.93 1.22
N GLN A 601 -4.96 15.08 1.01
CA GLN A 601 -5.92 13.99 1.02
C GLN A 601 -5.66 12.92 -0.04
N LYS A 602 -5.13 13.33 -1.20
CA LYS A 602 -4.91 12.41 -2.32
C LYS A 602 -3.56 11.71 -2.27
N PHE A 603 -2.54 12.37 -1.74
CA PHE A 603 -1.15 11.95 -1.91
C PHE A 603 -0.38 11.73 -0.61
N LEU A 604 -0.90 12.16 0.55
CA LEU A 604 -0.17 12.10 1.82
C LEU A 604 -0.96 11.33 2.90
N PRO A 605 -0.28 10.44 3.66
CA PRO A 605 -0.82 9.89 4.90
C PRO A 605 -1.16 11.00 5.91
N ASP A 606 -2.21 10.81 6.71
CA ASP A 606 -2.76 11.80 7.65
C ASP A 606 -1.70 12.37 8.63
N GLN A 607 -0.76 11.53 9.07
CA GLN A 607 0.34 11.93 9.98
C GLN A 607 1.28 12.98 9.34
N LEU A 608 1.40 12.99 8.00
CA LEU A 608 2.26 13.91 7.26
C LEU A 608 1.57 15.25 6.93
N TRP A 609 0.28 15.40 7.24
CA TRP A 609 -0.46 16.60 6.88
C TRP A 609 0.09 17.84 7.61
N VAL A 610 0.34 17.75 8.91
CA VAL A 610 0.88 18.87 9.70
C VAL A 610 2.25 19.34 9.18
N PRO A 611 3.27 18.47 8.99
CA PRO A 611 4.54 18.91 8.41
C PRO A 611 4.40 19.44 6.99
N PHE A 612 3.52 18.86 6.16
CA PHE A 612 3.24 19.37 4.82
C PHE A 612 2.64 20.77 4.83
N PHE A 613 1.61 21.02 5.64
CA PHE A 613 1.01 22.36 5.75
C PHE A 613 2.00 23.38 6.31
N ASN A 614 2.83 22.99 7.29
CA ASN A 614 3.89 23.84 7.80
C ASN A 614 4.91 24.22 6.71
N LEU A 615 5.28 23.29 5.84
CA LEU A 615 6.18 23.54 4.71
C LEU A 615 5.55 24.50 3.69
N VAL A 616 4.30 24.28 3.32
CA VAL A 616 3.57 25.16 2.40
C VAL A 616 3.46 26.58 2.99
N SER A 617 3.03 26.69 4.25
CA SER A 617 2.97 27.98 4.96
C SER A 617 4.33 28.64 5.06
N PHE A 618 5.41 27.86 5.24
CA PHE A 618 6.77 28.35 5.27
C PHE A 618 7.15 29.03 3.95
N VAL A 619 6.94 28.35 2.82
CA VAL A 619 7.26 28.84 1.47
C VAL A 619 6.44 30.08 1.13
N ILE A 620 5.12 30.01 1.30
CA ILE A 620 4.21 31.12 0.98
C ILE A 620 4.52 32.34 1.85
N GLY A 621 4.71 32.13 3.16
CA GLY A 621 5.02 33.22 4.09
C GLY A 621 6.36 33.87 3.79
N THR A 622 7.39 33.09 3.44
CA THR A 622 8.70 33.62 3.02
C THR A 622 8.57 34.49 1.76
N TYR A 623 7.82 34.01 0.76
CA TYR A 623 7.57 34.76 -0.47
C TYR A 623 6.85 36.08 -0.19
N ILE A 624 5.72 36.05 0.53
CA ILE A 624 4.92 37.24 0.85
C ILE A 624 5.75 38.26 1.65
N ASN A 625 6.51 37.80 2.64
CA ASN A 625 7.35 38.67 3.46
C ASN A 625 8.46 39.32 2.62
N THR A 626 9.12 38.55 1.74
CA THR A 626 10.15 39.06 0.82
C THR A 626 9.61 40.14 -0.10
N VAL A 627 8.46 39.90 -0.75
CA VAL A 627 7.82 40.88 -1.64
C VAL A 627 7.45 42.15 -0.88
N THR A 628 6.91 42.01 0.34
CA THR A 628 6.51 43.14 1.18
C THR A 628 7.71 44.01 1.57
N LYS A 629 8.84 43.39 1.97
CA LYS A 629 10.09 44.10 2.28
C LYS A 629 10.68 44.80 1.06
N LYS A 630 10.72 44.14 -0.10
CA LYS A 630 11.20 44.76 -1.36
C LYS A 630 10.38 46.00 -1.72
N LYS A 631 9.05 45.93 -1.63
CA LYS A 631 8.18 47.09 -1.89
C LYS A 631 8.43 48.24 -0.93
N ARG A 632 8.60 47.94 0.37
CA ARG A 632 8.92 48.96 1.39
C ARG A 632 10.25 49.64 1.11
N LEU A 633 11.31 48.87 0.82
CA LEU A 633 12.63 49.42 0.51
C LEU A 633 12.62 50.25 -0.78
N ALA A 634 11.89 49.82 -1.81
CA ALA A 634 11.71 50.59 -3.04
C ALA A 634 11.02 51.94 -2.76
N ALA A 635 9.98 51.96 -1.92
CA ALA A 635 9.31 53.19 -1.51
C ALA A 635 10.22 54.12 -0.70
N LEU A 636 11.05 53.57 0.19
CA LEU A 636 12.04 54.35 0.96
C LEU A 636 13.13 54.94 0.04
N ARG A 637 13.62 54.17 -0.95
CA ARG A 637 14.58 54.67 -1.96
C ARG A 637 13.96 55.77 -2.81
N LYS A 638 12.70 55.61 -3.25
CA LYS A 638 11.99 56.64 -4.00
C LYS A 638 11.82 57.94 -3.20
N LYS A 639 11.63 57.87 -1.89
CA LYS A 639 11.60 59.05 -1.00
C LYS A 639 12.98 59.68 -0.76
N HIS A 640 14.05 58.89 -0.66
CA HIS A 640 15.40 59.42 -0.40
C HIS A 640 16.10 59.96 -1.65
N PHE A 641 15.78 59.44 -2.84
CA PHE A 641 16.43 59.82 -4.10
C PHE A 641 15.50 60.57 -5.09
N GLY A 642 14.22 60.78 -4.73
CA GLY A 642 13.20 61.31 -5.65
C GLY A 642 12.85 62.80 -5.51
N ASP A 643 13.31 63.50 -4.49
CA ASP A 643 13.03 64.94 -4.32
C ASP A 643 14.18 65.81 -4.88
N GLY A 644 14.34 65.76 -6.20
CA GLY A 644 15.39 66.48 -6.92
C GLY A 644 15.02 66.94 -8.32
N ARG A 645 13.86 67.62 -8.50
CA ARG A 645 13.61 68.80 -9.38
C ARG A 645 12.11 69.02 -9.73
N PRO A 646 11.69 70.25 -10.08
CA PRO A 646 10.36 70.79 -9.76
C PRO A 646 9.35 70.79 -10.93
N GLY A 647 8.06 70.79 -10.58
CA GLY A 647 6.97 71.35 -11.39
C GLY A 647 6.13 70.38 -12.22
N ALA A 648 5.02 69.90 -11.66
CA ALA A 648 3.66 69.94 -12.27
C ALA A 648 2.64 69.25 -11.34
N SER A 649 1.62 70.02 -10.99
CA SER A 649 0.43 69.66 -10.20
C SER A 649 -0.27 68.38 -10.67
N MET A 650 -0.58 67.47 -9.74
CA MET A 650 -1.93 66.87 -9.61
C MET A 650 -2.07 66.07 -8.30
N GLY A 651 -2.99 66.53 -7.44
CA GLY A 651 -3.87 65.70 -6.60
C GLY A 651 -3.28 64.88 -5.45
N ARG A 652 -3.40 65.40 -4.22
CA ARG A 652 -3.49 64.58 -2.99
C ARG A 652 -4.97 64.40 -2.61
N PRO A 653 -5.35 63.31 -1.93
CA PRO A 653 -5.44 63.40 -0.47
C PRO A 653 -4.92 62.18 0.30
N ASP A 654 -4.14 62.49 1.33
CA ASP A 654 -3.95 61.90 2.67
C ASP A 654 -4.20 60.41 2.97
N ASP A 655 -3.16 59.78 3.55
CA ASP A 655 -3.19 59.31 4.95
C ASP A 655 -1.84 58.71 5.35
N TYR A 656 -1.03 59.46 6.11
CA TYR A 656 -0.10 58.98 7.16
C TYR A 656 0.54 60.23 7.80
N PRO A 657 0.43 60.45 9.12
CA PRO A 657 1.06 61.59 9.77
C PRO A 657 2.60 61.42 9.83
N PRO A 658 3.36 62.53 9.76
CA PRO A 658 4.82 62.53 9.73
C PRO A 658 5.40 62.25 11.13
N MET A 659 6.55 61.59 11.17
CA MET A 659 7.38 61.48 12.38
C MET A 659 8.61 62.37 12.21
N GLY A 660 8.66 63.47 12.96
CA GLY A 660 9.85 64.25 13.32
C GLY A 660 9.54 64.97 14.63
N GLY A 661 10.44 65.16 15.60
CA GLY A 661 11.85 64.79 15.83
C GLY A 661 12.05 64.64 17.37
N PRO A 662 13.17 65.06 18.01
CA PRO A 662 14.48 65.52 17.49
C PRO A 662 15.69 64.74 18.07
N ASN A 663 16.86 64.84 17.42
CA ASN A 663 18.16 64.44 18.01
C ASN A 663 18.69 65.51 18.98
N PRO A 664 19.49 65.14 20.00
CA PRO A 664 20.52 66.01 20.57
C PRO A 664 21.95 65.53 20.24
N PRO A 665 22.99 66.38 20.43
CA PRO A 665 24.18 66.42 19.59
C PRO A 665 25.37 65.62 20.16
N TYR A 666 25.96 64.75 19.35
CA TYR A 666 27.25 64.90 18.64
C TYR A 666 27.58 63.57 17.95
#